data_AF-A0A8K0XE84-F1
#
_entry.id   AF-A0A8K0XE84-F1
#
_cell.length_a   1.000
_cell.length_b   1.000
_cell.length_c   1.000
_cell.angle_alpha   90.00
_cell.angle_beta   90.00
_cell.angle_gamma   90.00
#
_symmetry.space_group_name_H-M   'P 1'
#
loop_
_entity.id
_entity.type
_entity.pdbx_description
1 polymer ?
#
loop_
_entity_poly.entity_id
_entity_poly.type
_entity_poly.pdbx_seq_one_letter_code
_entity_poly.pdbx_strand_id
1 'polypeptide(L)'
;MLRLNRRHANLLPRSGWRAGAAVQFLILFSLYFLWSATWPSKLQNNNNPHARFDLVPSLEEQLSATMQGTPAIEKYSLTVVLPVIASTLPNLGETLAPFIYAPDALREVVVICPRSLLSDTHRQLRYTLSFALRVHPDISVHPLPDLVDHHRAALAAISLVKSEWILLLDEFGLKDISECARDYLLNPRVFPLPVGPRGTNLLCNSSTLSPGHPFQPAAHLVPPFVVRSNLMSGWLPPLQVSDLWSAFGEFVSQSSLDMVGGVIIAHRDKGLYTSTDRTNANPLESQGSGADHDHEKQDNLGDTLPRSTGFVGFVFPLEEDLRKFLPTACKILLQGYTLLAFLYNTTGVDAITHKLTGDGCTVQYHPRSDVTFTFSHWLNSLSEVPDVVIGLDEQDSVSATFSLTLERHPYLNTTLIRLPRSSLPHTEWMGSLTLQELRYWNVPEVTVSVITNDRPHSLQRLLTSIQETLFYGDKVALRINMDQTSDPETMRMVQNFDWEHGEVFIHHRVLHGGLLPAVVESWYPHCNDSYGLLLEDDVELSPLSYAWAKMALLRYRYGEASGTSSNLFGISLYQQRNIELRPEGRRPFDARTLFQSNSLRNPTTPYLSQIPCSWGAIYFPSPWREFHDYLSLRLSQDIIPMTTTIVPHVRSNKWTKSWKKYFIELVYLRGYLMLYPNYEDFVSFSTNHLEVGSHVRSQPEGEYERKKKLFRLPLMPLPGVSSDKSPNILDLPGGTLPSWSTLPVLDLMGELSSMDTIEQRGALRRAELHLCSDTRLLPLTLAKLLCDDNSYV
;
A
#
# COMPACT_ATOMS: atom_id res chain seq x y z
N MET A 1 40.55 -48.26 -36.64
CA MET A 1 41.31 -49.48 -36.28
C MET A 1 41.49 -49.48 -34.78
N LEU A 2 40.74 -50.34 -34.09
CA LEU A 2 41.24 -51.47 -33.29
C LEU A 2 41.83 -51.03 -31.94
N ARG A 3 41.07 -51.10 -30.82
CA ARG A 3 40.83 -52.29 -29.96
C ARG A 3 42.10 -52.65 -29.16
N LEU A 4 42.11 -52.93 -27.86
CA LEU A 4 41.18 -53.59 -26.92
C LEU A 4 41.83 -53.44 -25.50
N ASN A 5 41.09 -53.07 -24.44
CA ASN A 5 40.50 -53.96 -23.39
C ASN A 5 41.53 -54.49 -22.36
N ARG A 6 41.30 -54.66 -21.04
CA ARG A 6 40.11 -54.93 -20.20
C ARG A 6 40.70 -55.16 -18.75
N ARG A 7 40.10 -54.89 -17.57
CA ARG A 7 38.85 -55.40 -16.96
C ARG A 7 38.61 -54.78 -15.56
N HIS A 8 37.33 -54.51 -15.28
CA HIS A 8 36.48 -54.72 -14.07
C HIS A 8 36.99 -54.40 -12.66
N ALA A 9 36.17 -54.04 -11.66
CA ALA A 9 34.83 -53.49 -11.46
C ALA A 9 34.59 -53.58 -9.93
N ASN A 10 33.96 -52.58 -9.29
CA ASN A 10 32.89 -52.77 -8.27
C ASN A 10 32.56 -51.47 -7.49
N LEU A 11 31.29 -51.06 -7.64
CA LEU A 11 30.30 -50.66 -6.63
C LEU A 11 30.56 -49.48 -5.64
N LEU A 12 29.70 -48.46 -5.77
CA LEU A 12 29.35 -47.33 -4.88
C LEU A 12 28.75 -47.75 -3.50
N PRO A 13 28.34 -46.85 -2.57
CA PRO A 13 28.64 -45.42 -2.31
C PRO A 13 28.91 -45.08 -0.80
N ARG A 14 29.36 -43.84 -0.45
CA ARG A 14 28.82 -42.98 0.66
C ARG A 14 29.73 -41.77 1.07
N SER A 15 29.07 -40.60 1.16
CA SER A 15 29.17 -39.49 2.14
C SER A 15 30.50 -38.86 2.57
N GLY A 16 30.58 -37.51 2.50
CA GLY A 16 31.45 -36.70 3.36
C GLY A 16 31.83 -35.32 2.79
N TRP A 17 30.93 -34.33 2.89
CA TRP A 17 31.24 -32.92 2.60
C TRP A 17 32.04 -32.29 3.75
N ARG A 18 32.95 -31.39 3.38
CA ARG A 18 33.99 -30.77 4.21
C ARG A 18 33.45 -29.61 5.04
N ALA A 19 33.79 -29.58 6.33
CA ALA A 19 33.74 -28.38 7.17
C ALA A 19 34.89 -27.45 6.81
N GLY A 20 34.58 -26.23 6.38
CA GLY A 20 35.59 -25.25 5.96
C GLY A 20 34.98 -23.92 5.53
N ALA A 21 34.21 -23.29 6.42
CA ALA A 21 33.72 -21.92 6.23
C ALA A 21 33.58 -21.14 7.56
N ALA A 22 33.38 -21.83 8.69
CA ALA A 22 33.17 -21.19 10.00
C ALA A 22 34.44 -20.62 10.67
N VAL A 23 35.64 -21.07 10.26
CA VAL A 23 36.90 -20.68 10.95
C VAL A 23 37.48 -19.36 10.42
N GLN A 24 37.10 -18.92 9.21
CA GLN A 24 37.61 -17.67 8.63
C GLN A 24 36.87 -16.42 9.14
N PHE A 25 35.61 -16.54 9.55
CA PHE A 25 34.81 -15.41 10.04
C PHE A 25 35.20 -14.98 11.47
N LEU A 26 35.56 -15.92 12.33
CA LEU A 26 35.96 -15.64 13.72
C LEU A 26 37.33 -14.94 13.84
N ILE A 27 38.23 -15.15 12.87
CA ILE A 27 39.58 -14.54 12.89
C ILE A 27 39.54 -13.07 12.44
N LEU A 28 38.67 -12.70 11.50
CA LEU A 28 38.50 -11.32 11.05
C LEU A 28 37.78 -10.44 12.09
N PHE A 29 36.83 -11.00 12.84
CA PHE A 29 36.11 -10.28 13.90
C PHE A 29 37.00 -9.96 15.11
N SER A 30 37.96 -10.83 15.40
CA SER A 30 38.92 -10.67 16.51
C SER A 30 39.97 -9.58 16.24
N LEU A 31 40.36 -9.40 14.97
CA LEU A 31 41.38 -8.41 14.57
C LEU A 31 40.84 -6.97 14.54
N TYR A 32 39.53 -6.78 14.30
CA TYR A 32 38.90 -5.47 14.34
C TYR A 32 38.84 -4.89 15.77
N PHE A 33 38.54 -5.73 16.76
CA PHE A 33 38.48 -5.32 18.18
C PHE A 33 39.85 -5.08 18.82
N LEU A 34 40.91 -5.75 18.33
CA LEU A 34 42.28 -5.48 18.79
C LEU A 34 42.84 -4.17 18.21
N TRP A 35 42.32 -3.69 17.08
CA TRP A 35 42.74 -2.43 16.47
C TRP A 35 42.09 -1.20 17.13
N SER A 36 40.88 -1.32 17.68
CA SER A 36 40.19 -0.23 18.39
C SER A 36 40.68 0.00 19.82
N ALA A 37 41.41 -0.97 20.41
CA ALA A 37 41.84 -0.93 21.81
C ALA A 37 43.21 -0.26 22.07
N THR A 38 43.97 0.16 21.04
CA THR A 38 45.36 0.62 21.22
C THR A 38 45.68 1.98 20.58
N TRP A 39 44.78 2.96 20.63
CA TRP A 39 45.11 4.35 20.29
C TRP A 39 45.27 5.20 21.57
N PRO A 40 46.46 5.75 21.87
CA PRO A 40 46.67 6.56 23.06
C PRO A 40 46.12 7.97 22.89
N SER A 41 45.43 8.44 23.92
CA SER A 41 44.92 9.79 24.13
C SER A 41 46.05 10.82 24.32
N LYS A 42 46.12 11.83 23.42
CA LYS A 42 46.83 13.09 23.67
C LYS A 42 46.13 14.28 22.97
N LEU A 43 45.37 15.01 23.79
CA LEU A 43 45.28 16.47 23.94
C LEU A 43 45.10 17.38 22.69
N GLN A 44 43.89 17.95 22.66
CA GLN A 44 43.56 19.39 22.73
C GLN A 44 43.67 20.31 21.50
N ASN A 45 42.58 21.09 21.37
CA ASN A 45 42.37 22.35 20.65
C ASN A 45 42.21 22.29 19.12
N ASN A 46 40.95 22.24 18.68
CA ASN A 46 40.44 23.29 17.80
C ASN A 46 38.90 23.36 17.83
N ASN A 47 38.40 24.58 18.07
CA ASN A 47 36.98 24.92 18.01
C ASN A 47 36.46 24.76 16.56
N ASN A 48 35.50 23.86 16.36
CA ASN A 48 34.62 23.89 15.19
C ASN A 48 33.27 23.23 15.55
N PRO A 49 32.12 23.94 15.55
CA PRO A 49 30.85 23.40 16.03
C PRO A 49 30.06 22.64 14.94
N HIS A 50 30.74 21.96 14.02
CA HIS A 50 30.10 21.12 12.99
C HIS A 50 30.95 19.87 12.71
N ALA A 51 30.97 18.93 13.63
CA ALA A 51 31.32 17.55 13.35
C ALA A 51 30.04 16.71 13.51
N ARG A 52 29.46 16.28 12.39
CA ARG A 52 28.38 15.29 12.35
C ARG A 52 28.89 14.01 13.03
N PHE A 53 28.22 13.59 14.10
CA PHE A 53 28.36 12.24 14.61
C PHE A 53 27.82 11.29 13.54
N ASP A 54 28.59 10.27 13.16
CA ASP A 54 28.08 9.13 12.41
C ASP A 54 26.93 8.52 13.22
N LEU A 55 25.69 8.71 12.76
CA LEU A 55 24.50 8.19 13.41
C LEU A 55 24.52 6.66 13.28
N VAL A 56 24.65 5.98 14.42
CA VAL A 56 24.37 4.54 14.51
C VAL A 56 22.90 4.35 14.12
N PRO A 57 22.57 3.48 13.15
CA PRO A 57 21.20 3.29 12.69
C PRO A 57 20.31 2.85 13.85
N SER A 58 19.10 3.38 13.91
CA SER A 58 18.15 3.10 15.00
C SER A 58 17.80 1.61 15.02
N LEU A 59 17.34 1.09 16.16
CA LEU A 59 16.87 -0.30 16.25
C LEU A 59 15.73 -0.57 15.25
N GLU A 60 14.89 0.43 14.99
CA GLU A 60 13.76 0.37 14.05
C GLU A 60 14.25 0.27 12.58
N GLU A 61 15.30 1.01 12.21
CA GLU A 61 15.95 0.93 10.88
C GLU A 61 16.59 -0.45 10.65
N GLN A 62 17.31 -0.97 11.65
CA GLN A 62 17.96 -2.28 11.57
C GLN A 62 16.93 -3.40 11.46
N LEU A 63 15.85 -3.34 12.24
CA LEU A 63 14.73 -4.30 12.16
C LEU A 63 14.09 -4.26 10.79
N SER A 64 13.76 -3.07 10.28
CA SER A 64 13.09 -2.92 8.98
C SER A 64 13.95 -3.43 7.83
N ALA A 65 15.25 -3.10 7.80
CA ALA A 65 16.18 -3.61 6.79
C ALA A 65 16.33 -5.13 6.86
N THR A 66 16.42 -5.70 8.07
CA THR A 66 16.53 -7.15 8.29
C THR A 66 15.27 -7.86 7.81
N MET A 67 14.09 -7.36 8.17
CA MET A 67 12.83 -7.97 7.77
C MET A 67 12.62 -7.95 6.26
N GLN A 68 12.99 -6.86 5.59
CA GLN A 68 12.95 -6.78 4.12
C GLN A 68 13.92 -7.76 3.43
N GLY A 69 15.06 -8.07 4.05
CA GLY A 69 16.06 -9.01 3.54
C GLY A 69 15.79 -10.49 3.83
N THR A 70 14.91 -10.81 4.79
CA THR A 70 14.59 -12.21 5.14
C THR A 70 13.63 -12.88 4.15
N PRO A 71 13.84 -14.16 3.79
CA PRO A 71 12.93 -14.90 2.91
C PRO A 71 11.60 -15.23 3.60
N ALA A 72 10.58 -15.54 2.80
CA ALA A 72 9.31 -16.11 3.29
C ALA A 72 9.55 -17.49 3.95
N ILE A 73 8.65 -17.87 4.87
CA ILE A 73 8.69 -19.22 5.47
C ILE A 73 8.40 -20.30 4.41
N GLU A 74 8.79 -21.55 4.70
CA GLU A 74 8.57 -22.68 3.80
C GLU A 74 7.07 -22.96 3.58
N LYS A 75 6.73 -23.52 2.42
CA LYS A 75 5.34 -23.93 2.12
C LYS A 75 4.85 -24.97 3.12
N TYR A 76 3.57 -24.93 3.49
CA TYR A 76 2.95 -25.84 4.45
C TYR A 76 3.68 -25.93 5.82
N SER A 77 4.31 -24.83 6.26
CA SER A 77 5.03 -24.75 7.55
C SER A 77 4.34 -23.86 8.59
N LEU A 78 3.15 -23.33 8.27
CA LEU A 78 2.34 -22.49 9.16
C LEU A 78 1.07 -23.22 9.62
N THR A 79 0.81 -23.22 10.93
CA THR A 79 -0.47 -23.63 11.51
C THR A 79 -1.20 -22.43 12.09
N VAL A 80 -2.47 -22.26 11.75
CA VAL A 80 -3.33 -21.22 12.33
C VAL A 80 -4.06 -21.79 13.54
N VAL A 81 -4.11 -21.03 14.64
CA VAL A 81 -4.85 -21.39 15.84
C VAL A 81 -5.95 -20.35 16.06
N LEU A 82 -7.20 -20.77 15.89
CA LEU A 82 -8.38 -19.90 15.94
C LEU A 82 -9.27 -20.27 17.14
N PRO A 83 -9.34 -19.44 18.20
CA PRO A 83 -10.33 -19.63 19.25
C PRO A 83 -11.72 -19.18 18.78
N VAL A 84 -12.75 -19.94 19.13
CA VAL A 84 -14.16 -19.64 18.82
C VAL A 84 -14.97 -19.59 20.10
N ILE A 85 -15.70 -18.49 20.27
CA ILE A 85 -16.60 -18.26 21.40
C ILE A 85 -18.04 -18.10 20.90
N ALA A 86 -19.00 -18.13 21.83
CA ALA A 86 -20.43 -18.12 21.50
C ALA A 86 -20.84 -16.88 20.67
N SER A 87 -20.24 -15.72 20.94
CA SER A 87 -20.53 -14.46 20.24
C SER A 87 -19.97 -14.40 18.82
N THR A 88 -18.87 -15.09 18.53
CA THR A 88 -18.19 -15.04 17.22
C THR A 88 -18.51 -16.24 16.33
N LEU A 89 -19.04 -17.32 16.90
CA LEU A 89 -19.47 -18.52 16.17
C LEU A 89 -20.40 -18.27 14.96
N PRO A 90 -21.38 -17.35 15.00
CA PRO A 90 -22.20 -17.04 13.83
C PRO A 90 -21.40 -16.52 12.62
N ASN A 91 -20.26 -15.87 12.87
CA ASN A 91 -19.40 -15.26 11.85
C ASN A 91 -18.17 -16.14 11.52
N LEU A 92 -18.19 -17.41 11.91
CA LEU A 92 -17.04 -18.32 11.70
C LEU A 92 -16.67 -18.45 10.22
N GLY A 93 -17.66 -18.43 9.32
CA GLY A 93 -17.42 -18.50 7.87
C GLY A 93 -16.62 -17.30 7.36
N GLU A 94 -16.97 -16.09 7.78
CA GLU A 94 -16.23 -14.87 7.43
C GLU A 94 -14.82 -14.87 8.03
N THR A 95 -14.69 -15.34 9.27
CA THR A 95 -13.41 -15.43 9.99
C THR A 95 -12.45 -16.42 9.33
N LEU A 96 -12.99 -17.51 8.76
CA LEU A 96 -12.20 -18.53 8.05
C LEU A 96 -11.89 -18.19 6.60
N ALA A 97 -12.65 -17.29 5.98
CA ALA A 97 -12.51 -16.96 4.56
C ALA A 97 -11.05 -16.65 4.14
N PRO A 98 -10.24 -15.86 4.89
CA PRO A 98 -8.86 -15.58 4.52
C PRO A 98 -7.99 -16.83 4.39
N PHE A 99 -8.27 -17.86 5.20
CA PHE A 99 -7.49 -19.10 5.27
C PHE A 99 -7.95 -20.16 4.28
N ILE A 100 -9.18 -20.04 3.75
CA ILE A 100 -9.71 -20.95 2.73
C ILE A 100 -9.10 -20.63 1.34
N TYR A 101 -8.77 -19.36 1.08
CA TYR A 101 -8.33 -18.88 -0.23
C TYR A 101 -6.85 -18.48 -0.33
N ALA A 102 -6.13 -18.37 0.79
CA ALA A 102 -4.70 -18.09 0.88
C ALA A 102 -4.15 -18.70 2.18
N PRO A 103 -2.88 -19.14 2.31
CA PRO A 103 -1.66 -19.00 1.47
C PRO A 103 -0.90 -20.33 1.20
N ASP A 104 0.15 -20.29 0.36
CA ASP A 104 1.08 -21.40 0.10
C ASP A 104 1.78 -21.95 1.38
N ALA A 105 1.87 -21.14 2.43
CA ALA A 105 2.51 -21.49 3.70
C ALA A 105 1.60 -22.28 4.67
N LEU A 106 0.28 -22.20 4.52
CA LEU A 106 -0.66 -22.77 5.50
C LEU A 106 -0.77 -24.28 5.34
N ARG A 107 -0.53 -24.99 6.44
CA ARG A 107 -0.70 -26.43 6.54
C ARG A 107 -2.09 -26.81 7.03
N GLU A 108 -2.50 -26.21 8.15
CA GLU A 108 -3.73 -26.57 8.85
C GLU A 108 -4.28 -25.37 9.64
N VAL A 109 -5.60 -25.38 9.87
CA VAL A 109 -6.30 -24.48 10.78
C VAL A 109 -6.83 -25.29 11.95
N VAL A 110 -6.36 -24.99 13.15
CA VAL A 110 -6.77 -25.58 14.43
C VAL A 110 -7.83 -24.68 15.06
N VAL A 111 -9.10 -25.07 14.95
CA VAL A 111 -10.23 -24.38 15.58
C VAL A 111 -10.40 -24.89 17.00
N ILE A 112 -10.34 -24.00 17.98
CA ILE A 112 -10.51 -24.32 19.38
C ILE A 112 -11.86 -23.79 19.84
N CYS A 113 -12.67 -24.64 20.48
CA CYS A 113 -13.94 -24.20 21.04
C CYS A 113 -14.23 -24.86 22.39
N PRO A 114 -15.07 -24.23 23.24
CA PRO A 114 -15.64 -24.88 24.41
C PRO A 114 -16.42 -26.16 24.04
N ARG A 115 -16.38 -27.18 24.89
CA ARG A 115 -17.14 -28.45 24.69
C ARG A 115 -18.63 -28.21 24.46
N SER A 116 -19.19 -27.21 25.12
CA SER A 116 -20.58 -26.78 24.94
C SER A 116 -20.90 -26.31 23.51
N LEU A 117 -19.93 -25.75 22.78
CA LEU A 117 -20.10 -25.20 21.42
C LEU A 117 -19.68 -26.16 20.31
N LEU A 118 -19.19 -27.36 20.63
CA LEU A 118 -18.62 -28.31 19.66
C LEU A 118 -19.60 -28.66 18.53
N SER A 119 -20.85 -28.98 18.88
CA SER A 119 -21.88 -29.37 17.91
C SER A 119 -22.23 -28.24 16.94
N ASP A 120 -22.32 -27.00 17.43
CA ASP A 120 -22.67 -25.84 16.61
C ASP A 120 -21.47 -25.37 15.77
N THR A 121 -20.24 -25.49 16.30
CA THR A 121 -18.98 -25.28 15.57
C THR A 121 -18.89 -26.22 14.36
N HIS A 122 -19.12 -27.52 14.57
CA HIS A 122 -19.13 -28.48 13.45
C HIS A 122 -20.22 -28.19 12.42
N ARG A 123 -21.40 -27.72 12.86
CA ARG A 123 -22.49 -27.35 11.94
C ARG A 123 -22.10 -26.17 11.06
N GLN A 124 -21.55 -25.11 11.65
CA GLN A 124 -21.10 -23.93 10.90
C GLN A 124 -19.95 -24.26 9.96
N LEU A 125 -18.94 -25.02 10.42
CA LEU A 125 -17.84 -25.45 9.56
C LEU A 125 -18.32 -26.27 8.35
N ARG A 126 -19.25 -27.20 8.54
CA ARG A 126 -19.84 -27.96 7.41
C ARG A 126 -20.56 -27.05 6.43
N TYR A 127 -21.28 -26.05 6.93
CA TYR A 127 -21.96 -25.06 6.10
C TYR A 127 -20.94 -24.25 5.30
N THR A 128 -19.92 -23.66 5.93
CA THR A 128 -18.87 -22.89 5.27
C THR A 128 -18.12 -23.71 4.23
N LEU A 129 -17.69 -24.92 4.57
CA LEU A 129 -16.94 -25.80 3.67
C LEU A 129 -17.77 -26.34 2.51
N SER A 130 -19.11 -26.38 2.62
CA SER A 130 -19.97 -26.80 1.49
C SER A 130 -19.91 -25.84 0.29
N PHE A 131 -19.49 -24.60 0.51
CA PHE A 131 -19.29 -23.59 -0.53
C PHE A 131 -17.82 -23.43 -0.96
N ALA A 132 -16.88 -24.06 -0.25
CA ALA A 132 -15.46 -24.00 -0.59
C ALA A 132 -15.12 -24.92 -1.78
N LEU A 133 -14.19 -24.49 -2.64
CA LEU A 133 -13.65 -25.32 -3.73
C LEU A 133 -12.97 -26.59 -3.16
N ARG A 134 -12.85 -27.67 -3.96
CA ARG A 134 -12.38 -29.01 -3.52
C ARG A 134 -10.97 -29.08 -2.90
N VAL A 135 -10.25 -27.97 -2.79
CA VAL A 135 -8.91 -27.87 -2.19
C VAL A 135 -8.96 -26.76 -1.15
N HIS A 136 -8.94 -27.14 0.13
CA HIS A 136 -8.85 -26.23 1.28
C HIS A 136 -7.84 -26.82 2.28
N PRO A 137 -7.22 -26.02 3.16
CA PRO A 137 -6.32 -26.53 4.19
C PRO A 137 -7.05 -27.50 5.14
N ASP A 138 -6.28 -28.37 5.81
CA ASP A 138 -6.85 -29.26 6.83
C ASP A 138 -7.39 -28.43 8.00
N ILE A 139 -8.69 -28.55 8.28
CA ILE A 139 -9.34 -27.88 9.42
C ILE A 139 -9.63 -28.92 10.50
N SER A 140 -9.01 -28.76 11.67
CA SER A 140 -9.25 -29.59 12.84
C SER A 140 -10.02 -28.82 13.91
N VAL A 141 -10.86 -29.51 14.68
CA VAL A 141 -11.65 -28.91 15.77
C VAL A 141 -11.27 -29.58 17.07
N HIS A 142 -10.83 -28.79 18.05
CA HIS A 142 -10.35 -29.28 19.34
C HIS A 142 -11.21 -28.72 20.48
N PRO A 143 -12.05 -29.56 21.11
CA PRO A 143 -12.89 -29.13 22.21
C PRO A 143 -12.09 -29.03 23.52
N LEU A 144 -12.19 -27.88 24.21
CA LEU A 144 -11.59 -27.64 25.52
C LEU A 144 -12.64 -27.50 26.63
N PRO A 145 -12.26 -27.68 27.92
CA PRO A 145 -13.18 -27.49 29.04
C PRO A 145 -13.74 -26.05 29.08
N ASP A 146 -15.04 -25.90 29.38
CA ASP A 146 -15.75 -24.60 29.30
C ASP A 146 -15.28 -23.54 30.32
N LEU A 147 -14.43 -23.92 31.28
CA LEU A 147 -13.88 -23.05 32.35
C LEU A 147 -12.55 -22.39 32.00
N VAL A 148 -11.99 -22.67 30.82
CA VAL A 148 -10.69 -22.15 30.40
C VAL A 148 -10.87 -20.85 29.63
N ASP A 149 -10.19 -19.79 30.07
CA ASP A 149 -10.08 -18.53 29.33
C ASP A 149 -9.57 -18.78 27.89
N HIS A 150 -10.19 -18.14 26.90
CA HIS A 150 -9.92 -18.31 25.48
C HIS A 150 -8.44 -18.10 25.09
N HIS A 151 -7.73 -17.15 25.73
CA HIS A 151 -6.29 -16.97 25.51
C HIS A 151 -5.46 -18.16 26.03
N ARG A 152 -5.82 -18.70 27.19
CA ARG A 152 -5.18 -19.91 27.75
C ARG A 152 -5.50 -21.16 26.94
N ALA A 153 -6.71 -21.22 26.39
CA ALA A 153 -7.13 -22.25 25.45
C ALA A 153 -6.28 -22.23 24.17
N ALA A 154 -6.04 -21.04 23.60
CA ALA A 154 -5.16 -20.87 22.44
C ALA A 154 -3.73 -21.37 22.73
N LEU A 155 -3.17 -21.05 23.91
CA LEU A 155 -1.85 -21.57 24.31
C LEU A 155 -1.84 -23.08 24.51
N ALA A 156 -2.88 -23.66 25.12
CA ALA A 156 -2.94 -25.11 25.33
C ALA A 156 -2.90 -25.88 24.00
N ALA A 157 -3.51 -25.32 22.94
CA ALA A 157 -3.50 -25.91 21.62
C ALA A 157 -2.14 -25.84 20.90
N ILE A 158 -1.20 -25.00 21.34
CA ILE A 158 0.17 -24.97 20.78
C ILE A 158 0.84 -26.33 20.89
N SER A 159 0.57 -27.08 21.96
CA SER A 159 1.11 -28.44 22.15
C SER A 159 0.65 -29.44 21.08
N LEU A 160 -0.41 -29.10 20.33
CA LEU A 160 -0.96 -29.93 19.25
C LEU A 160 -0.33 -29.58 17.89
N VAL A 161 0.32 -28.42 17.78
CA VAL A 161 0.87 -27.91 16.53
C VAL A 161 2.19 -28.60 16.20
N LYS A 162 2.29 -29.13 14.97
CA LYS A 162 3.51 -29.80 14.45
C LYS A 162 4.32 -28.94 13.49
N SER A 163 3.79 -27.78 13.14
CA SER A 163 4.40 -26.86 12.19
C SER A 163 5.49 -26.03 12.85
N GLU A 164 6.46 -25.56 12.06
CA GLU A 164 7.53 -24.70 12.57
C GLU A 164 7.00 -23.32 13.00
N TRP A 165 5.96 -22.84 12.30
CA TRP A 165 5.36 -21.53 12.53
C TRP A 165 3.92 -21.65 12.98
N ILE A 166 3.53 -20.74 13.87
CA ILE A 166 2.19 -20.67 14.44
C ILE A 166 1.66 -19.25 14.25
N LEU A 167 0.50 -19.11 13.62
CA LEU A 167 -0.30 -17.90 13.64
C LEU A 167 -1.36 -18.05 14.74
N LEU A 168 -1.15 -17.35 15.85
CA LEU A 168 -2.14 -17.27 16.93
C LEU A 168 -3.13 -16.16 16.62
N LEU A 169 -4.42 -16.47 16.62
CA LEU A 169 -5.51 -15.51 16.44
C LEU A 169 -6.24 -15.24 17.76
N ASP A 170 -6.93 -14.10 17.81
CA ASP A 170 -7.99 -13.87 18.79
C ASP A 170 -9.33 -14.41 18.26
N GLU A 171 -10.41 -14.23 19.02
CA GLU A 171 -11.76 -14.66 18.67
C GLU A 171 -12.37 -13.91 17.46
N PHE A 172 -11.76 -12.79 17.06
CA PHE A 172 -12.17 -11.96 15.92
C PHE A 172 -11.34 -12.27 14.64
N GLY A 173 -10.31 -13.10 14.74
CA GLY A 173 -9.47 -13.54 13.63
C GLY A 173 -8.66 -12.41 13.00
N LEU A 174 -8.91 -12.12 11.71
CA LEU A 174 -8.24 -11.08 10.95
C LEU A 174 -9.16 -9.88 10.62
N LYS A 175 -10.28 -9.78 11.34
CA LYS A 175 -11.20 -8.65 11.26
C LYS A 175 -10.51 -7.39 11.79
N ASP A 176 -10.72 -6.27 11.10
CA ASP A 176 -10.15 -4.95 11.43
C ASP A 176 -8.61 -4.86 11.43
N ILE A 177 -7.91 -5.88 10.90
CA ILE A 177 -6.46 -5.83 10.63
C ILE A 177 -6.19 -5.13 9.28
N SER A 178 -5.13 -4.31 9.18
CA SER A 178 -4.69 -3.72 7.90
C SER A 178 -4.45 -4.78 6.85
N GLU A 179 -4.56 -4.41 5.57
CA GLU A 179 -4.19 -5.32 4.49
C GLU A 179 -2.71 -5.70 4.56
N CYS A 180 -1.82 -4.76 4.91
CA CYS A 180 -0.38 -5.04 5.08
C CYS A 180 -0.07 -6.01 6.22
N ALA A 181 -0.68 -5.82 7.40
CA ALA A 181 -0.50 -6.78 8.49
C ALA A 181 -1.15 -8.13 8.16
N ARG A 182 -2.33 -8.13 7.51
CA ARG A 182 -3.01 -9.36 7.09
C ARG A 182 -2.16 -10.15 6.09
N ASP A 183 -1.59 -9.49 5.08
CA ASP A 183 -0.71 -10.12 4.09
C ASP A 183 0.54 -10.69 4.74
N TYR A 184 1.18 -9.96 5.67
CA TYR A 184 2.31 -10.47 6.42
C TYR A 184 1.95 -11.68 7.29
N LEU A 185 0.84 -11.64 8.03
CA LEU A 185 0.41 -12.74 8.91
C LEU A 185 0.10 -14.01 8.11
N LEU A 186 -0.42 -13.85 6.89
CA LEU A 186 -0.69 -14.96 5.97
C LEU A 186 0.58 -15.43 5.25
N ASN A 187 1.53 -14.54 4.97
CA ASN A 187 2.79 -14.85 4.28
C ASN A 187 4.01 -14.40 5.10
N PRO A 188 4.26 -15.00 6.30
CA PRO A 188 5.28 -14.50 7.21
C PRO A 188 6.70 -14.82 6.70
N ARG A 189 7.67 -14.10 7.26
CA ARG A 189 9.10 -14.26 6.94
C ARG A 189 9.85 -15.00 8.04
N VAL A 190 10.99 -15.57 7.69
CA VAL A 190 11.88 -16.31 8.61
C VAL A 190 12.54 -15.33 9.59
N PHE A 191 11.81 -14.96 10.65
CA PHE A 191 12.22 -13.99 11.67
C PHE A 191 12.25 -14.59 13.09
N PRO A 192 13.26 -14.30 13.94
CA PRO A 192 13.43 -15.00 15.23
C PRO A 192 12.43 -14.56 16.31
N LEU A 193 11.88 -13.34 16.22
CA LEU A 193 10.95 -12.79 17.22
C LEU A 193 9.49 -12.96 16.75
N PRO A 194 8.51 -12.96 17.68
CA PRO A 194 7.10 -12.84 17.34
C PRO A 194 6.83 -11.56 16.55
N VAL A 195 5.95 -11.64 15.54
CA VAL A 195 5.58 -10.48 14.71
C VAL A 195 4.06 -10.39 14.56
N GLY A 196 3.49 -9.22 14.81
CA GLY A 196 2.05 -9.01 14.65
C GLY A 196 1.66 -7.53 14.68
N PRO A 197 0.42 -7.20 14.27
CA PRO A 197 -0.06 -5.81 14.24
C PRO A 197 -0.32 -5.16 15.61
N ARG A 198 -0.35 -5.93 16.71
CA ARG A 198 -0.82 -5.44 18.01
C ARG A 198 0.19 -5.75 19.12
N GLY A 199 0.54 -4.75 19.92
CA GLY A 199 1.46 -4.91 21.04
C GLY A 199 1.76 -3.61 21.76
N THR A 200 2.59 -3.70 22.80
CA THR A 200 3.04 -2.56 23.60
C THR A 200 4.48 -2.19 23.23
N ASN A 201 4.77 -0.92 22.98
CA ASN A 201 6.12 -0.44 22.60
C ASN A 201 7.14 -0.65 23.75
N LEU A 202 8.41 -0.91 23.39
CA LEU A 202 9.53 -1.10 24.30
C LEU A 202 9.96 0.18 25.07
N LEU A 203 9.74 1.36 24.49
CA LEU A 203 10.40 2.61 24.94
C LEU A 203 9.53 3.60 25.72
N CYS A 204 8.23 3.35 25.93
CA CYS A 204 7.34 4.32 26.58
C CYS A 204 6.25 3.69 27.49
N ASN A 205 6.07 4.24 28.69
CA ASN A 205 4.79 4.24 29.45
C ASN A 205 3.72 5.15 28.78
N SER A 206 3.82 5.35 27.47
CA SER A 206 3.08 6.30 26.64
C SER A 206 2.86 5.67 25.26
N SER A 207 1.60 5.60 24.86
CA SER A 207 1.08 4.91 23.67
C SER A 207 1.27 5.71 22.38
N THR A 208 2.50 5.91 21.91
CA THR A 208 2.74 6.57 20.61
C THR A 208 3.73 5.77 19.78
N LEU A 209 3.33 5.42 18.55
CA LEU A 209 4.17 4.82 17.52
C LEU A 209 5.11 5.88 16.92
N SER A 210 6.38 5.55 16.67
CA SER A 210 7.28 6.40 15.90
C SER A 210 6.80 6.45 14.44
N PRO A 211 6.48 7.62 13.86
CA PRO A 211 6.10 7.72 12.45
C PRO A 211 7.35 7.52 11.58
N GLY A 212 7.49 6.39 10.90
CA GLY A 212 8.64 6.16 10.02
C GLY A 212 8.73 4.74 9.50
N HIS A 213 8.88 3.78 10.41
CA HIS A 213 9.28 2.41 10.05
C HIS A 213 8.12 1.40 10.03
N PRO A 214 8.07 0.49 9.03
CA PRO A 214 7.01 -0.53 8.90
C PRO A 214 7.04 -1.58 10.01
N PHE A 215 8.18 -1.72 10.72
CA PHE A 215 8.36 -2.67 11.80
C PHE A 215 8.95 -1.96 13.03
N GLN A 216 8.32 -2.12 14.19
CA GLN A 216 8.71 -1.46 15.44
C GLN A 216 8.93 -2.47 16.57
N PRO A 217 9.92 -2.27 17.45
CA PRO A 217 10.13 -3.15 18.59
C PRO A 217 9.00 -3.02 19.62
N ALA A 218 8.62 -4.15 20.21
CA ALA A 218 7.58 -4.24 21.21
C ALA A 218 8.06 -4.97 22.46
N ALA A 219 7.58 -4.53 23.62
CA ALA A 219 7.73 -5.23 24.89
C ALA A 219 6.95 -6.57 24.89
N HIS A 220 5.78 -6.58 24.28
CA HIS A 220 4.98 -7.79 24.05
C HIS A 220 3.97 -7.57 22.91
N LEU A 221 3.48 -8.66 22.32
CA LEU A 221 2.41 -8.66 21.32
C LEU A 221 1.15 -9.32 21.87
N VAL A 222 -0.01 -8.92 21.37
CA VAL A 222 -1.29 -9.62 21.60
C VAL A 222 -1.80 -10.18 20.26
N PRO A 223 -2.55 -11.30 20.25
CA PRO A 223 -3.06 -11.85 19.00
C PRO A 223 -3.86 -10.82 18.17
N PRO A 224 -3.79 -10.88 16.83
CA PRO A 224 -3.09 -11.90 16.07
C PRO A 224 -1.58 -11.66 15.93
N PHE A 225 -0.75 -12.70 16.00
CA PHE A 225 0.68 -12.62 15.68
C PHE A 225 1.25 -13.98 15.24
N VAL A 226 2.32 -13.96 14.46
CA VAL A 226 3.09 -15.13 14.04
C VAL A 226 4.30 -15.33 14.95
N VAL A 227 4.59 -16.58 15.29
CA VAL A 227 5.73 -16.97 16.13
C VAL A 227 6.27 -18.33 15.74
N ARG A 228 7.57 -18.59 16.01
CA ARG A 228 8.14 -19.93 15.89
C ARG A 228 7.66 -20.84 17.02
N SER A 229 7.31 -22.08 16.69
CA SER A 229 6.81 -23.07 17.65
C SER A 229 7.81 -23.40 18.75
N ASN A 230 9.12 -23.37 18.46
CA ASN A 230 10.18 -23.62 19.46
C ASN A 230 10.30 -22.53 20.54
N LEU A 231 9.91 -21.28 20.22
CA LEU A 231 9.90 -20.18 21.18
C LEU A 231 8.75 -20.35 22.18
N MET A 232 7.65 -20.95 21.73
CA MET A 232 6.47 -21.24 22.57
C MET A 232 6.61 -22.54 23.36
N SER A 233 7.26 -23.58 22.81
CA SER A 233 7.37 -24.89 23.47
C SER A 233 8.24 -24.87 24.74
N GLY A 234 9.11 -23.87 24.89
CA GLY A 234 9.91 -23.65 26.08
C GLY A 234 9.24 -22.83 27.19
N TRP A 235 8.06 -22.26 26.94
CA TRP A 235 7.39 -21.35 27.88
C TRP A 235 6.24 -22.05 28.62
N LEU A 236 6.23 -21.95 29.95
CA LEU A 236 5.15 -22.42 30.80
C LEU A 236 4.39 -21.20 31.36
N PRO A 237 3.13 -20.97 30.94
CA PRO A 237 2.41 -19.77 31.35
C PRO A 237 2.11 -19.78 32.86
N PRO A 238 2.37 -18.68 33.59
CA PRO A 238 2.08 -18.59 35.01
C PRO A 238 0.60 -18.80 35.33
N LEU A 239 0.31 -19.49 36.44
CA LEU A 239 -1.06 -19.83 36.87
C LEU A 239 -1.87 -18.62 37.36
N GLN A 240 -1.24 -17.50 37.74
CA GLN A 240 -1.88 -16.36 38.42
C GLN A 240 -1.70 -14.98 37.75
N VAL A 241 -1.22 -14.91 36.51
CA VAL A 241 -1.03 -13.62 35.83
C VAL A 241 -2.31 -13.22 35.07
N SER A 242 -2.73 -11.96 35.25
CA SER A 242 -3.89 -11.33 34.59
C SER A 242 -3.61 -10.92 33.14
N ASP A 243 -2.35 -10.64 32.80
CA ASP A 243 -1.91 -10.29 31.44
C ASP A 243 -0.91 -11.34 30.90
N LEU A 244 -1.48 -12.36 30.26
CA LEU A 244 -0.77 -13.53 29.77
C LEU A 244 0.30 -13.20 28.71
N TRP A 245 -0.02 -12.27 27.82
CA TRP A 245 0.81 -11.93 26.67
C TRP A 245 1.97 -11.01 27.06
N SER A 246 1.77 -10.13 28.04
CA SER A 246 2.86 -9.39 28.68
C SER A 246 3.92 -10.31 29.25
N ALA A 247 3.52 -11.35 30.00
CA ALA A 247 4.45 -12.34 30.56
C ALA A 247 5.16 -13.17 29.48
N PHE A 248 4.50 -13.44 28.34
CA PHE A 248 5.15 -14.08 27.20
C PHE A 248 6.22 -13.16 26.57
N GLY A 249 5.91 -11.88 26.36
CA GLY A 249 6.86 -10.91 25.84
C GLY A 249 8.09 -10.75 26.73
N GLU A 250 7.92 -10.77 28.06
CA GLU A 250 9.03 -10.77 29.02
C GLU A 250 9.89 -12.05 28.91
N PHE A 251 9.28 -13.21 28.70
CA PHE A 251 10.03 -14.44 28.45
C PHE A 251 10.84 -14.38 27.14
N VAL A 252 10.25 -13.83 26.07
CA VAL A 252 10.93 -13.64 24.78
C VAL A 252 12.08 -12.65 24.91
N SER A 253 11.88 -11.53 25.62
CA SER A 253 12.90 -10.49 25.79
C SER A 253 14.12 -10.97 26.56
N GLN A 254 13.96 -11.91 27.50
CA GLN A 254 15.08 -12.56 28.20
C GLN A 254 16.00 -13.36 27.27
N SER A 255 15.50 -13.75 26.10
CA SER A 255 16.25 -14.51 25.10
C SER A 255 16.79 -13.64 23.96
N SER A 256 16.49 -12.33 23.94
CA SER A 256 16.94 -11.38 22.91
C SER A 256 17.95 -10.39 23.50
N LEU A 257 19.04 -10.12 22.77
CA LEU A 257 20.11 -9.22 23.23
C LEU A 257 19.64 -7.77 23.44
N ASP A 258 18.53 -7.40 22.80
CA ASP A 258 17.99 -6.03 22.77
C ASP A 258 16.73 -5.86 23.62
N MET A 259 16.41 -6.82 24.49
CA MET A 259 15.21 -6.83 25.36
C MET A 259 13.87 -6.76 24.60
N VAL A 260 13.85 -7.05 23.31
CA VAL A 260 12.65 -7.01 22.47
C VAL A 260 11.82 -8.28 22.68
N GLY A 261 10.54 -8.12 23.08
CA GLY A 261 9.58 -9.20 23.27
C GLY A 261 8.72 -9.52 22.04
N GLY A 262 8.76 -8.66 21.01
CA GLY A 262 8.15 -8.90 19.70
C GLY A 262 8.31 -7.70 18.76
N VAL A 263 7.76 -7.80 17.55
CA VAL A 263 7.78 -6.74 16.55
C VAL A 263 6.36 -6.38 16.11
N ILE A 264 6.01 -5.10 16.23
CA ILE A 264 4.76 -4.54 15.75
C ILE A 264 4.90 -4.23 14.26
N ILE A 265 3.94 -4.71 13.47
CA ILE A 265 3.75 -4.26 12.08
C ILE A 265 3.05 -2.90 12.16
N ALA A 266 3.82 -1.82 11.95
CA ALA A 266 3.32 -0.48 12.10
C ALA A 266 2.23 -0.20 11.06
N HIS A 267 1.02 0.07 11.55
CA HIS A 267 -0.06 0.59 10.76
C HIS A 267 0.03 2.11 10.78
N ARG A 268 0.27 2.75 9.63
CA ARG A 268 -0.04 4.18 9.48
C ARG A 268 -1.57 4.27 9.38
N ASP A 269 -2.20 4.51 10.52
CA ASP A 269 -3.63 4.74 10.78
C ASP A 269 -4.67 3.67 10.44
N LYS A 270 -4.93 2.79 11.41
CA LYS A 270 -6.27 2.47 11.92
C LYS A 270 -6.16 2.43 13.45
N GLY A 271 -6.95 3.23 14.15
CA GLY A 271 -6.93 3.32 15.60
C GLY A 271 -7.05 1.94 16.25
N LEU A 272 -6.22 1.68 17.26
CA LEU A 272 -6.11 0.36 17.87
C LEU A 272 -6.38 0.41 19.37
N TYR A 273 -7.51 -0.22 19.70
CA TYR A 273 -7.92 -0.87 20.94
C TYR A 273 -6.91 -0.89 22.08
N THR A 274 -7.20 -0.12 23.13
CA THR A 274 -6.68 -0.36 24.49
C THR A 274 -7.69 -1.19 25.28
N SER A 275 -7.27 -2.38 25.70
CA SER A 275 -7.92 -3.18 26.74
C SER A 275 -7.81 -2.46 28.08
N THR A 276 -8.93 -2.01 28.63
CA THR A 276 -9.10 -1.91 30.10
C THR A 276 -10.55 -2.22 30.47
N ASP A 277 -10.80 -3.48 30.84
CA ASP A 277 -12.00 -3.89 31.56
C ASP A 277 -11.92 -3.42 33.02
N ARG A 278 -12.90 -2.61 33.45
CA ARG A 278 -13.30 -2.47 34.85
C ARG A 278 -14.83 -2.38 34.95
N THR A 279 -15.43 -3.57 35.09
CA THR A 279 -16.59 -3.94 35.92
C THR A 279 -17.64 -2.89 36.34
N ASN A 280 -18.91 -3.26 36.07
CA ASN A 280 -20.18 -2.94 36.76
C ASN A 280 -20.99 -1.72 36.30
N ALA A 281 -22.14 -1.95 35.63
CA ALA A 281 -23.47 -1.99 36.28
C ALA A 281 -24.64 -2.01 35.26
N ASN A 282 -25.47 -3.06 35.37
CA ASN A 282 -26.90 -3.25 35.02
C ASN A 282 -27.59 -2.43 33.90
N PRO A 283 -28.26 -3.10 32.93
CA PRO A 283 -29.24 -2.48 32.06
C PRO A 283 -30.62 -2.42 32.73
N LEU A 284 -31.21 -1.22 32.82
CA LEU A 284 -32.62 -1.03 33.15
C LEU A 284 -33.41 -0.81 31.86
N GLU A 285 -34.43 -1.66 31.72
CA GLU A 285 -35.46 -1.67 30.70
C GLU A 285 -36.18 -0.32 30.57
N SER A 286 -36.56 0.03 29.34
CA SER A 286 -37.78 0.83 29.12
C SER A 286 -38.49 0.38 27.86
N GLN A 287 -39.63 -0.25 28.10
CA GLN A 287 -40.71 -0.57 27.16
C GLN A 287 -41.36 0.70 26.60
N GLY A 288 -41.93 0.59 25.40
CA GLY A 288 -42.89 1.54 24.81
C GLY A 288 -43.05 1.29 23.31
N SER A 289 -43.79 0.26 22.89
CA SER A 289 -45.24 0.29 22.58
C SER A 289 -45.63 1.19 21.39
N GLY A 290 -45.73 0.55 20.20
CA GLY A 290 -46.85 0.57 19.26
C GLY A 290 -47.43 1.89 18.74
N ALA A 291 -47.49 2.02 17.41
CA ALA A 291 -48.76 2.11 16.68
C ALA A 291 -48.52 2.03 15.16
N ASP A 292 -49.19 1.06 14.54
CA ASP A 292 -49.47 1.00 13.10
C ASP A 292 -50.23 2.24 12.63
N HIS A 293 -49.87 2.76 11.46
CA HIS A 293 -50.82 3.38 10.56
C HIS A 293 -50.36 3.23 9.11
N ASP A 294 -51.03 2.32 8.41
CA ASP A 294 -51.10 2.26 6.95
C ASP A 294 -51.70 3.56 6.39
N HIS A 295 -51.02 4.18 5.42
CA HIS A 295 -51.68 5.00 4.40
C HIS A 295 -50.98 4.87 3.04
N GLU A 296 -51.84 4.85 2.03
CA GLU A 296 -51.63 4.44 0.65
C GLU A 296 -50.64 5.28 -0.16
N LYS A 297 -50.08 4.59 -1.16
CA LYS A 297 -49.19 5.06 -2.21
C LYS A 297 -49.69 6.30 -2.94
N GLN A 298 -48.77 7.24 -3.16
CA GLN A 298 -48.81 8.12 -4.32
C GLN A 298 -47.39 8.28 -4.89
N ASP A 299 -47.18 7.66 -6.05
CA ASP A 299 -45.94 7.73 -6.84
C ASP A 299 -45.61 9.18 -7.19
N ASN A 300 -44.46 9.66 -6.73
CA ASN A 300 -43.73 10.77 -7.33
C ASN A 300 -42.27 10.34 -7.47
N LEU A 301 -41.92 9.99 -8.70
CA LEU A 301 -40.58 9.62 -9.14
C LEU A 301 -39.69 10.87 -9.15
N GLY A 302 -39.06 11.16 -8.01
CA GLY A 302 -37.91 12.03 -7.91
C GLY A 302 -36.76 11.20 -7.37
N ASP A 303 -35.77 10.90 -8.21
CA ASP A 303 -34.51 10.26 -7.82
C ASP A 303 -33.86 11.08 -6.69
N THR A 304 -34.11 10.67 -5.46
CA THR A 304 -33.39 11.13 -4.28
C THR A 304 -32.41 10.03 -3.93
N LEU A 305 -31.18 10.18 -4.43
CA LEU A 305 -30.03 9.45 -3.92
C LEU A 305 -30.08 9.51 -2.38
N PRO A 306 -29.86 8.39 -1.66
CA PRO A 306 -29.82 8.41 -0.21
C PRO A 306 -28.73 9.40 0.23
N ARG A 307 -29.13 10.47 0.95
CA ARG A 307 -28.18 11.43 1.54
C ARG A 307 -27.27 10.65 2.47
N SER A 308 -26.00 10.51 2.12
CA SER A 308 -25.01 9.92 3.02
C SER A 308 -24.84 10.87 4.22
N THR A 309 -25.31 10.45 5.39
CA THR A 309 -25.07 11.17 6.63
C THR A 309 -23.62 10.93 7.06
N GLY A 310 -22.89 11.99 7.38
CA GLY A 310 -21.50 11.90 7.80
C GLY A 310 -21.00 13.24 8.29
N PHE A 311 -20.06 13.22 9.23
CA PHE A 311 -19.59 14.41 9.92
C PHE A 311 -18.08 14.61 9.68
N VAL A 312 -17.72 15.76 9.13
CA VAL A 312 -16.33 16.19 8.94
C VAL A 312 -16.04 17.41 9.84
N GLY A 313 -15.07 17.26 10.73
CA GLY A 313 -14.54 18.32 11.57
C GLY A 313 -13.38 19.05 10.89
N PHE A 314 -13.33 20.37 11.02
CA PHE A 314 -12.18 21.18 10.56
C PHE A 314 -11.50 21.85 11.74
N VAL A 315 -10.16 21.84 11.77
CA VAL A 315 -9.38 22.39 12.87
C VAL A 315 -8.24 23.25 12.33
N PHE A 316 -8.39 24.57 12.46
CA PHE A 316 -7.44 25.54 11.91
C PHE A 316 -7.02 26.56 12.97
N PRO A 317 -5.79 27.10 12.95
CA PRO A 317 -5.39 28.12 13.91
C PRO A 317 -6.08 29.46 13.65
N LEU A 318 -6.13 29.90 12.38
CA LEU A 318 -6.60 31.23 12.00
C LEU A 318 -7.82 31.18 11.07
N GLU A 319 -8.62 32.25 11.04
CA GLU A 319 -9.70 32.40 10.06
C GLU A 319 -9.17 32.42 8.62
N GLU A 320 -7.96 32.97 8.41
CA GLU A 320 -7.32 33.00 7.09
C GLU A 320 -7.07 31.59 6.53
N ASP A 321 -6.72 30.63 7.39
CA ASP A 321 -6.49 29.24 6.99
C ASP A 321 -7.81 28.58 6.55
N LEU A 322 -8.87 28.76 7.36
CA LEU A 322 -10.21 28.30 6.99
C LEU A 322 -10.71 28.96 5.71
N ARG A 323 -10.38 30.24 5.46
CA ARG A 323 -10.72 30.95 4.23
C ARG A 323 -10.00 30.37 3.01
N LYS A 324 -8.73 29.99 3.13
CA LYS A 324 -7.98 29.29 2.06
C LYS A 324 -8.55 27.90 1.78
N PHE A 325 -9.06 27.22 2.81
CA PHE A 325 -9.67 25.89 2.70
C PHE A 325 -11.15 25.92 2.27
N LEU A 326 -11.76 27.11 2.18
CA LEU A 326 -13.19 27.27 1.96
C LEU A 326 -13.70 26.62 0.65
N PRO A 327 -12.98 26.66 -0.49
CA PRO A 327 -13.40 25.94 -1.71
C PRO A 327 -13.59 24.44 -1.47
N THR A 328 -12.67 23.82 -0.73
CA THR A 328 -12.76 22.40 -0.34
C THR A 328 -13.95 22.16 0.57
N ALA A 329 -14.08 22.95 1.64
CA ALA A 329 -15.17 22.83 2.62
C ALA A 329 -16.55 22.99 1.97
N CYS A 330 -16.72 23.94 1.04
CA CYS A 330 -17.97 24.16 0.33
C CYS A 330 -18.34 22.96 -0.54
N LYS A 331 -17.39 22.34 -1.24
CA LYS A 331 -17.65 21.12 -2.00
C LYS A 331 -18.06 19.95 -1.10
N ILE A 332 -17.41 19.76 0.04
CA ILE A 332 -17.79 18.73 1.03
C ILE A 332 -19.23 19.00 1.53
N LEU A 333 -19.58 20.26 1.81
CA LEU A 333 -20.93 20.64 2.26
C LEU A 333 -22.00 20.33 1.21
N LEU A 334 -21.70 20.61 -0.06
CA LEU A 334 -22.62 20.35 -1.19
C LEU A 334 -22.89 18.86 -1.42
N GLN A 335 -21.99 17.97 -0.97
CA GLN A 335 -22.24 16.52 -0.97
C GLN A 335 -23.23 16.07 0.12
N GLY A 336 -23.60 16.96 1.06
CA GLY A 336 -24.60 16.69 2.10
C GLY A 336 -24.02 16.30 3.46
N TYR A 337 -22.71 16.39 3.65
CA TYR A 337 -22.06 16.13 4.93
C TYR A 337 -22.24 17.28 5.93
N THR A 338 -22.33 16.94 7.21
CA THR A 338 -22.32 17.90 8.31
C THR A 338 -20.90 18.40 8.51
N LEU A 339 -20.71 19.71 8.63
CA LEU A 339 -19.41 20.33 8.82
C LEU A 339 -19.41 21.22 10.05
N LEU A 340 -18.33 21.15 10.83
CA LEU A 340 -18.08 22.11 11.89
C LEU A 340 -16.59 22.44 11.97
N ALA A 341 -16.28 23.73 11.95
CA ALA A 341 -14.92 24.22 12.10
C ALA A 341 -14.64 24.68 13.53
N PHE A 342 -13.39 24.50 13.94
CA PHE A 342 -12.84 24.91 15.22
C PHE A 342 -11.58 25.73 14.98
N LEU A 343 -11.57 26.96 15.51
CA LEU A 343 -10.42 27.86 15.42
C LEU A 343 -9.81 28.08 16.81
N TYR A 344 -8.51 27.83 16.98
CA TYR A 344 -7.87 27.80 18.31
C TYR A 344 -6.83 28.89 18.58
N ASN A 345 -6.50 29.74 17.61
CA ASN A 345 -5.60 30.88 17.80
C ASN A 345 -6.31 32.19 17.44
N THR A 346 -7.45 32.44 18.11
CA THR A 346 -8.32 33.58 17.81
C THR A 346 -8.44 34.54 18.99
N THR A 347 -8.52 35.83 18.70
CA THR A 347 -8.72 36.90 19.69
C THR A 347 -10.20 37.18 19.98
N GLY A 348 -11.10 36.28 19.57
CA GLY A 348 -12.55 36.45 19.65
C GLY A 348 -13.13 36.14 21.03
N VAL A 349 -14.37 36.57 21.27
CA VAL A 349 -15.11 36.20 22.49
C VAL A 349 -15.46 34.72 22.42
N ASP A 350 -14.95 33.93 23.38
CA ASP A 350 -15.28 32.52 23.50
C ASP A 350 -16.81 32.34 23.64
N ALA A 351 -17.39 31.41 22.88
CA ALA A 351 -18.77 30.90 22.97
C ALA A 351 -19.84 31.37 21.95
N ILE A 352 -19.53 32.23 20.97
CA ILE A 352 -20.47 32.51 19.86
C ILE A 352 -20.08 31.70 18.63
N THR A 353 -21.03 31.00 18.00
CA THR A 353 -20.81 30.38 16.68
C THR A 353 -20.71 31.47 15.62
N HIS A 354 -19.57 31.54 14.92
CA HIS A 354 -19.36 32.46 13.81
C HIS A 354 -19.63 31.78 12.47
N LYS A 355 -19.79 32.59 11.43
CA LYS A 355 -20.05 32.14 10.06
C LYS A 355 -19.03 32.76 9.12
N LEU A 356 -18.41 31.91 8.32
CA LEU A 356 -17.57 32.33 7.21
C LEU A 356 -18.31 32.04 5.90
N THR A 357 -18.55 33.08 5.11
CA THR A 357 -19.23 32.97 3.81
C THR A 357 -18.25 33.29 2.68
N GLY A 358 -18.25 32.44 1.66
CA GLY A 358 -17.40 32.51 0.47
C GLY A 358 -17.60 31.25 -0.38
N ASP A 359 -17.17 31.29 -1.64
CA ASP A 359 -17.29 30.17 -2.60
C ASP A 359 -18.70 29.54 -2.70
N GLY A 360 -19.73 30.37 -2.53
CA GLY A 360 -21.13 29.96 -2.65
C GLY A 360 -21.69 29.18 -1.46
N CYS A 361 -20.94 29.03 -0.35
CA CYS A 361 -21.43 28.36 0.85
C CYS A 361 -21.15 29.17 2.13
N THR A 362 -21.66 28.68 3.27
CA THR A 362 -21.38 29.25 4.58
C THR A 362 -20.97 28.14 5.55
N VAL A 363 -19.75 28.24 6.07
CA VAL A 363 -19.20 27.30 7.07
C VAL A 363 -19.32 27.92 8.45
N GLN A 364 -19.83 27.15 9.41
CA GLN A 364 -19.90 27.55 10.81
C GLN A 364 -18.60 27.20 11.53
N TYR A 365 -18.08 28.14 12.32
CA TYR A 365 -16.87 27.92 13.10
C TYR A 365 -17.01 28.41 14.54
N HIS A 366 -16.29 27.76 15.46
CA HIS A 366 -16.20 28.16 16.86
C HIS A 366 -14.79 28.65 17.17
N PRO A 367 -14.59 29.96 17.43
CA PRO A 367 -13.33 30.49 17.92
C PRO A 367 -13.12 30.11 19.38
N ARG A 368 -11.88 29.76 19.75
CA ARG A 368 -11.43 29.70 21.13
C ARG A 368 -10.07 30.36 21.32
N SER A 369 -9.91 30.96 22.51
CA SER A 369 -8.71 31.69 22.94
C SER A 369 -7.79 30.90 23.88
N ASP A 370 -8.30 29.86 24.56
CA ASP A 370 -7.52 28.99 25.46
C ASP A 370 -6.76 27.92 24.67
N VAL A 371 -5.53 27.60 25.08
CA VAL A 371 -4.59 26.75 24.32
C VAL A 371 -4.41 25.37 24.98
N THR A 372 -4.79 25.19 26.24
CA THR A 372 -4.21 24.09 27.04
C THR A 372 -4.96 22.76 26.97
N PHE A 373 -6.24 22.74 26.55
CA PHE A 373 -7.06 21.51 26.37
C PHE A 373 -8.16 21.66 25.29
N THR A 374 -7.96 22.60 24.38
CA THR A 374 -9.00 23.19 23.53
C THR A 374 -9.59 22.21 22.52
N PHE A 375 -8.74 21.39 21.89
CA PHE A 375 -9.19 20.43 20.88
C PHE A 375 -10.01 19.29 21.49
N SER A 376 -9.55 18.67 22.58
CA SER A 376 -10.31 17.62 23.30
C SER A 376 -11.63 18.14 23.85
N HIS A 377 -11.64 19.36 24.40
CA HIS A 377 -12.86 19.96 24.93
C HIS A 377 -13.86 20.28 23.79
N TRP A 378 -13.36 20.74 22.64
CA TRP A 378 -14.20 20.95 21.47
C TRP A 378 -14.81 19.62 20.99
N LEU A 379 -14.01 18.57 20.80
CA LEU A 379 -14.51 17.24 20.41
C LEU A 379 -15.56 16.70 21.39
N ASN A 380 -15.36 16.87 22.70
CA ASN A 380 -16.33 16.45 23.73
C ASN A 380 -17.62 17.27 23.73
N SER A 381 -17.60 18.48 23.13
CA SER A 381 -18.78 19.34 23.02
C SER A 381 -19.65 19.04 21.79
N LEU A 382 -19.17 18.18 20.88
CA LEU A 382 -19.91 17.79 19.68
C LEU A 382 -21.03 16.80 20.03
N SER A 383 -22.15 16.92 19.35
CA SER A 383 -23.28 15.99 19.50
C SER A 383 -23.00 14.60 18.94
N GLU A 384 -22.06 14.51 17.99
CA GLU A 384 -21.68 13.28 17.29
C GLU A 384 -20.15 13.23 17.13
N VAL A 385 -19.59 12.02 17.05
CA VAL A 385 -18.17 11.80 16.80
C VAL A 385 -17.88 12.05 15.32
N PRO A 386 -16.91 12.92 14.96
CA PRO A 386 -16.58 13.15 13.57
C PRO A 386 -15.97 11.91 12.94
N ASP A 387 -16.33 11.64 11.70
CA ASP A 387 -15.78 10.54 10.90
C ASP A 387 -14.36 10.88 10.42
N VAL A 388 -14.16 12.15 10.08
CA VAL A 388 -12.91 12.69 9.58
C VAL A 388 -12.67 14.04 10.25
N VAL A 389 -11.44 14.28 10.70
CA VAL A 389 -10.97 15.57 11.17
C VAL A 389 -9.85 16.03 10.24
N ILE A 390 -10.01 17.21 9.64
CA ILE A 390 -8.99 17.84 8.80
C ILE A 390 -8.40 19.01 9.55
N GLY A 391 -7.09 19.02 9.76
CA GLY A 391 -6.39 20.13 10.40
C GLY A 391 -5.01 20.39 9.81
N LEU A 392 -4.35 21.45 10.28
CA LEU A 392 -2.99 21.75 9.83
C LEU A 392 -1.93 20.92 10.56
N ASP A 393 -0.91 20.53 9.82
CA ASP A 393 0.34 19.98 10.34
C ASP A 393 1.30 21.12 10.73
N GLU A 394 0.96 21.83 11.80
CA GLU A 394 1.82 22.85 12.39
C GLU A 394 2.70 22.23 13.49
N GLN A 395 3.82 22.89 13.80
CA GLN A 395 4.65 22.53 14.97
C GLN A 395 4.20 23.33 16.21
N ASP A 396 2.89 23.46 16.44
CA ASP A 396 2.33 24.14 17.61
C ASP A 396 1.81 23.16 18.66
N SER A 397 1.53 23.66 19.86
CA SER A 397 1.12 22.83 20.99
C SER A 397 -0.23 22.13 20.78
N VAL A 398 -1.17 22.74 20.06
CA VAL A 398 -2.51 22.19 19.82
C VAL A 398 -2.46 21.12 18.72
N SER A 399 -1.82 21.41 17.60
CA SER A 399 -1.63 20.42 16.51
C SER A 399 -0.83 19.19 16.94
N ALA A 400 0.12 19.35 17.86
CA ALA A 400 0.82 18.24 18.51
C ALA A 400 -0.12 17.31 19.31
N THR A 401 -1.26 17.80 19.79
CA THR A 401 -2.23 16.99 20.56
C THR A 401 -3.25 16.23 19.72
N PHE A 402 -3.34 16.45 18.40
CA PHE A 402 -4.41 15.88 17.57
C PHE A 402 -4.41 14.35 17.62
N SER A 403 -3.27 13.73 17.33
CA SER A 403 -3.12 12.26 17.35
C SER A 403 -3.45 11.69 18.73
N LEU A 404 -2.83 12.23 19.78
CA LEU A 404 -3.05 11.80 21.18
C LEU A 404 -4.50 11.93 21.66
N THR A 405 -5.25 12.88 21.10
CA THR A 405 -6.66 13.10 21.46
C THR A 405 -7.57 12.12 20.73
N LEU A 406 -7.31 11.88 19.44
CA LEU A 406 -8.10 10.97 18.61
C LEU A 406 -7.80 9.49 18.91
N GLU A 407 -6.65 9.19 19.54
CA GLU A 407 -6.31 7.87 20.09
C GLU A 407 -7.14 7.47 21.34
N ARG A 408 -8.13 8.28 21.75
CA ARG A 408 -8.98 8.00 22.93
C ARG A 408 -10.39 7.60 22.49
N HIS A 409 -11.05 6.73 23.26
CA HIS A 409 -12.48 6.51 23.09
C HIS A 409 -13.27 7.82 23.36
N PRO A 410 -14.30 8.16 22.57
CA PRO A 410 -14.90 7.38 21.47
C PRO A 410 -14.31 7.65 20.06
N TYR A 411 -13.19 8.36 19.94
CA TYR A 411 -12.64 8.89 18.68
C TYR A 411 -11.73 7.94 17.90
N LEU A 412 -11.52 6.70 18.37
CA LEU A 412 -10.57 5.75 17.77
C LEU A 412 -10.78 5.48 16.26
N ASN A 413 -12.00 5.65 15.76
CA ASN A 413 -12.34 5.42 14.35
C ASN A 413 -12.34 6.71 13.51
N THR A 414 -12.03 7.86 14.10
CA THR A 414 -11.94 9.15 13.41
C THR A 414 -10.64 9.23 12.62
N THR A 415 -10.73 9.48 11.32
CA THR A 415 -9.54 9.68 10.47
C THR A 415 -9.00 11.10 10.61
N LEU A 416 -7.72 11.25 10.94
CA LEU A 416 -7.05 12.55 11.02
C LEU A 416 -6.29 12.85 9.72
N ILE A 417 -6.70 13.89 9.00
CA ILE A 417 -5.98 14.40 7.83
C ILE A 417 -5.21 15.66 8.24
N ARG A 418 -3.88 15.61 8.15
CA ARG A 418 -3.00 16.73 8.50
C ARG A 418 -2.46 17.37 7.23
N LEU A 419 -2.72 18.65 7.03
CA LEU A 419 -2.33 19.38 5.82
C LEU A 419 -1.24 20.42 6.11
N PRO A 420 -0.22 20.57 5.25
CA PRO A 420 0.67 21.72 5.30
C PRO A 420 -0.09 22.99 4.93
N ARG A 421 0.19 24.12 5.63
CA ARG A 421 -0.47 25.41 5.36
C ARG A 421 -0.29 25.88 3.92
N SER A 422 0.88 25.62 3.33
CA SER A 422 1.19 25.95 1.93
C SER A 422 0.30 25.22 0.93
N SER A 423 -0.26 24.06 1.29
CA SER A 423 -1.12 23.29 0.41
C SER A 423 -2.57 23.76 0.38
N LEU A 424 -3.06 24.50 1.38
CA LEU A 424 -4.48 24.89 1.52
C LEU A 424 -5.10 25.54 0.27
N PRO A 425 -4.43 26.45 -0.46
CA PRO A 425 -5.02 27.02 -1.68
C PRO A 425 -5.21 26.00 -2.82
N HIS A 426 -4.69 24.78 -2.67
CA HIS A 426 -4.60 23.74 -3.70
C HIS A 426 -5.29 22.44 -3.28
N THR A 427 -6.21 22.49 -2.31
CA THR A 427 -6.95 21.33 -1.78
C THR A 427 -8.35 21.15 -2.36
N GLU A 428 -8.78 21.98 -3.32
CA GLU A 428 -10.17 21.96 -3.81
C GLU A 428 -10.60 20.56 -4.29
N TRP A 429 -9.67 19.81 -4.90
CA TRP A 429 -9.89 18.43 -5.37
C TRP A 429 -10.31 17.46 -4.25
N MET A 430 -9.87 17.68 -3.00
CA MET A 430 -10.25 16.85 -1.86
C MET A 430 -11.77 16.89 -1.62
N GLY A 431 -12.40 18.02 -1.95
CA GLY A 431 -13.85 18.19 -1.81
C GLY A 431 -14.66 17.40 -2.85
N SER A 432 -14.00 16.74 -3.81
CA SER A 432 -14.64 15.82 -4.76
C SER A 432 -14.66 14.36 -4.30
N LEU A 433 -14.00 14.06 -3.16
CA LEU A 433 -13.95 12.74 -2.54
C LEU A 433 -15.19 12.47 -1.70
N THR A 434 -15.59 11.21 -1.62
CA THR A 434 -16.64 10.75 -0.69
C THR A 434 -16.08 10.61 0.73
N LEU A 435 -16.97 10.51 1.72
CA LEU A 435 -16.55 10.27 3.11
C LEU A 435 -15.76 8.97 3.28
N GLN A 436 -16.16 7.90 2.57
CA GLN A 436 -15.41 6.65 2.58
C GLN A 436 -13.99 6.85 2.06
N GLU A 437 -13.82 7.57 0.95
CA GLU A 437 -12.51 7.88 0.38
C GLU A 437 -11.64 8.71 1.33
N LEU A 438 -12.23 9.69 2.02
CA LEU A 438 -11.54 10.50 3.03
C LEU A 438 -11.12 9.67 4.25
N ARG A 439 -11.92 8.69 4.69
CA ARG A 439 -11.55 7.79 5.79
C ARG A 439 -10.34 6.91 5.48
N TYR A 440 -10.05 6.67 4.20
CA TYR A 440 -8.88 5.92 3.75
C TYR A 440 -7.68 6.82 3.41
N TRP A 441 -7.71 8.12 3.76
CA TRP A 441 -6.67 9.07 3.39
C TRP A 441 -5.25 8.59 3.75
N ASN A 442 -5.04 8.09 4.96
CA ASN A 442 -3.70 7.69 5.45
C ASN A 442 -3.29 6.25 5.11
N VAL A 443 -4.15 5.46 4.46
CA VAL A 443 -3.90 4.03 4.21
C VAL A 443 -2.92 3.80 3.04
N PRO A 444 -3.08 4.45 1.87
CA PRO A 444 -2.16 4.24 0.75
C PRO A 444 -0.75 4.76 1.03
N GLU A 445 0.23 3.86 0.90
CA GLU A 445 1.64 4.21 0.95
C GLU A 445 2.19 4.33 -0.47
N VAL A 446 2.57 5.55 -0.88
CA VAL A 446 3.22 5.77 -2.18
C VAL A 446 4.72 5.96 -1.96
N THR A 447 5.53 5.16 -2.65
CA THR A 447 6.98 5.33 -2.75
C THR A 447 7.32 5.93 -4.12
N VAL A 448 8.07 7.04 -4.14
CA VAL A 448 8.63 7.59 -5.38
C VAL A 448 9.91 6.83 -5.71
N SER A 449 9.99 6.24 -6.90
CA SER A 449 11.15 5.49 -7.36
C SER A 449 11.72 6.11 -8.63
N VAL A 450 12.88 6.74 -8.49
CA VAL A 450 13.64 7.38 -9.57
C VAL A 450 14.67 6.40 -10.13
N ILE A 451 14.77 6.32 -11.44
CA ILE A 451 15.73 5.50 -12.18
C ILE A 451 16.62 6.42 -12.99
N THR A 452 17.93 6.35 -12.79
CA THR A 452 18.91 7.22 -13.44
C THR A 452 20.23 6.50 -13.70
N ASN A 453 21.07 7.09 -14.57
CA ASN A 453 22.41 6.62 -14.86
C ASN A 453 23.40 7.79 -14.93
N ASP A 454 23.51 8.47 -16.07
CA ASP A 454 24.60 9.39 -16.40
C ASP A 454 24.11 10.73 -17.01
N ARG A 455 22.97 11.23 -16.53
CA ARG A 455 22.33 12.47 -17.01
C ARG A 455 22.05 13.47 -15.88
N PRO A 456 23.09 14.10 -15.30
CA PRO A 456 22.93 14.95 -14.11
C PRO A 456 21.94 16.10 -14.34
N HIS A 457 22.00 16.81 -15.47
CA HIS A 457 21.05 17.90 -15.76
C HIS A 457 19.59 17.45 -15.85
N SER A 458 19.36 16.24 -16.38
CA SER A 458 18.02 15.69 -16.50
C SER A 458 17.51 15.24 -15.13
N LEU A 459 18.35 14.54 -14.38
CA LEU A 459 18.06 14.13 -13.01
C LEU A 459 17.76 15.34 -12.11
N GLN A 460 18.55 16.41 -12.21
CA GLN A 460 18.32 17.64 -11.45
C GLN A 460 16.93 18.20 -11.70
N ARG A 461 16.50 18.26 -12.97
CA ARG A 461 15.17 18.75 -13.34
C ARG A 461 14.07 17.88 -12.74
N LEU A 462 14.22 16.55 -12.83
CA LEU A 462 13.27 15.62 -12.21
C LEU A 462 13.22 15.83 -10.69
N LEU A 463 14.35 15.80 -10.00
CA LEU A 463 14.44 15.96 -8.55
C LEU A 463 13.85 17.30 -8.08
N THR A 464 14.12 18.39 -8.79
CA THR A 464 13.49 19.69 -8.53
C THR A 464 11.97 19.61 -8.66
N SER A 465 11.44 19.02 -9.74
CA SER A 465 9.98 18.89 -9.91
C SER A 465 9.30 17.96 -8.88
N ILE A 466 10.02 16.93 -8.40
CA ILE A 466 9.53 16.06 -7.32
C ILE A 466 9.48 16.84 -6.00
N GLN A 467 10.50 17.65 -5.70
CA GLN A 467 10.53 18.51 -4.50
C GLN A 467 9.41 19.56 -4.50
N GLU A 468 9.03 20.07 -5.67
CA GLU A 468 7.94 21.04 -5.82
C GLU A 468 6.53 20.40 -5.82
N THR A 469 6.44 19.06 -5.76
CA THR A 469 5.16 18.35 -5.74
C THR A 469 4.45 18.50 -4.40
N LEU A 470 3.14 18.79 -4.44
CA LEU A 470 2.31 18.91 -3.24
C LEU A 470 1.86 17.51 -2.77
N PHE A 471 2.43 17.02 -1.67
CA PHE A 471 2.09 15.73 -1.07
C PHE A 471 0.96 15.78 -0.03
N TYR A 472 0.40 16.97 0.25
CA TYR A 472 -0.76 17.15 1.13
C TYR A 472 -0.62 16.52 2.53
N GLY A 473 0.61 16.55 3.07
CA GLY A 473 0.91 16.05 4.42
C GLY A 473 1.35 14.58 4.48
N ASP A 474 1.20 13.85 3.37
CA ASP A 474 1.66 12.46 3.30
C ASP A 474 3.18 12.40 3.37
N LYS A 475 3.69 11.46 4.18
CA LYS A 475 5.11 11.15 4.24
C LYS A 475 5.46 10.14 3.15
N VAL A 476 6.18 10.59 2.13
CA VAL A 476 6.47 9.85 0.90
C VAL A 476 7.94 9.45 0.86
N ALA A 477 8.21 8.15 0.84
CA ALA A 477 9.56 7.63 0.69
C ALA A 477 10.09 7.87 -0.73
N LEU A 478 11.37 8.24 -0.84
CA LEU A 478 12.07 8.44 -2.10
C LEU A 478 13.15 7.38 -2.28
N ARG A 479 13.10 6.66 -3.38
CA ARG A 479 14.10 5.70 -3.79
C ARG A 479 14.82 6.17 -5.05
N ILE A 480 16.14 6.26 -5.01
CA ILE A 480 16.96 6.64 -6.17
C ILE A 480 17.79 5.44 -6.59
N ASN A 481 17.51 4.90 -7.78
CA ASN A 481 18.17 3.74 -8.36
C ASN A 481 19.15 4.18 -9.45
N MET A 482 20.44 4.02 -9.16
CA MET A 482 21.57 4.29 -10.05
C MET A 482 22.12 2.98 -10.62
N ASP A 483 22.35 2.93 -11.93
CA ASP A 483 23.06 1.80 -12.56
C ASP A 483 24.57 1.85 -12.26
N GLN A 484 25.29 0.77 -12.52
CA GLN A 484 26.73 0.66 -12.23
C GLN A 484 27.58 1.72 -12.95
N THR A 485 27.07 2.26 -14.05
CA THR A 485 27.75 3.21 -14.93
C THR A 485 27.47 4.68 -14.58
N SER A 486 26.84 4.96 -13.43
CA SER A 486 26.55 6.33 -13.02
C SER A 486 27.80 7.19 -12.89
N ASP A 487 27.74 8.39 -13.46
CA ASP A 487 28.89 9.30 -13.50
C ASP A 487 29.11 10.03 -12.15
N PRO A 488 30.31 10.58 -11.89
CA PRO A 488 30.62 11.25 -10.62
C PRO A 488 29.79 12.51 -10.32
N GLU A 489 29.23 13.19 -11.32
CA GLU A 489 28.33 14.32 -11.11
C GLU A 489 26.96 13.83 -10.66
N THR A 490 26.40 12.82 -11.33
CA THR A 490 25.15 12.17 -10.92
C THR A 490 25.23 11.62 -9.50
N MET A 491 26.31 10.90 -9.15
CA MET A 491 26.49 10.36 -7.79
C MET A 491 26.56 11.46 -6.72
N ARG A 492 27.27 12.56 -6.99
CA ARG A 492 27.35 13.70 -6.06
C ARG A 492 26.01 14.42 -5.89
N MET A 493 25.23 14.51 -6.97
CA MET A 493 23.89 15.09 -6.92
C MET A 493 22.97 14.26 -6.02
N VAL A 494 22.97 12.93 -6.19
CA VAL A 494 22.16 12.02 -5.36
C VAL A 494 22.59 12.03 -3.89
N GLN A 495 23.90 12.06 -3.61
CA GLN A 495 24.42 12.11 -2.23
C GLN A 495 24.07 13.40 -1.49
N ASN A 496 23.93 14.51 -2.21
CA ASN A 496 23.65 15.82 -1.62
C ASN A 496 22.16 16.22 -1.69
N PHE A 497 21.31 15.35 -2.24
CA PHE A 497 19.89 15.62 -2.35
C PHE A 497 19.23 15.53 -0.97
N ASP A 498 18.57 16.61 -0.55
CA ASP A 498 17.84 16.70 0.70
C ASP A 498 16.34 16.50 0.44
N TRP A 499 15.73 15.57 1.16
CA TRP A 499 14.35 15.16 0.94
C TRP A 499 13.49 15.43 2.18
N GLU A 500 12.60 16.41 2.05
CA GLU A 500 11.83 16.93 3.20
C GLU A 500 10.54 16.13 3.45
N HIS A 501 10.15 15.24 2.53
CA HIS A 501 8.85 14.57 2.56
C HIS A 501 8.88 13.14 3.09
N GLY A 502 10.04 12.56 3.40
CA GLY A 502 10.12 11.21 3.95
C GLY A 502 11.53 10.63 3.97
N GLU A 503 11.63 9.31 4.03
CA GLU A 503 12.92 8.60 4.01
C GLU A 503 13.51 8.55 2.59
N VAL A 504 14.83 8.49 2.50
CA VAL A 504 15.57 8.32 1.23
C VAL A 504 16.30 6.99 1.22
N PHE A 505 16.06 6.19 0.19
CA PHE A 505 16.82 4.97 -0.09
C PHE A 505 17.62 5.12 -1.37
N ILE A 506 18.94 5.02 -1.28
CA ILE A 506 19.84 5.08 -2.44
C ILE A 506 20.28 3.67 -2.80
N HIS A 507 19.99 3.25 -4.04
CA HIS A 507 20.44 1.99 -4.60
C HIS A 507 21.43 2.25 -5.74
N HIS A 508 22.69 1.84 -5.57
CA HIS A 508 23.68 1.87 -6.64
C HIS A 508 24.10 0.44 -7.00
N ARG A 509 23.93 0.07 -8.26
CA ARG A 509 24.27 -1.28 -8.70
C ARG A 509 25.77 -1.52 -8.73
N VAL A 510 26.16 -2.72 -8.31
CA VAL A 510 27.54 -3.21 -8.43
C VAL A 510 27.82 -3.77 -9.83
N LEU A 511 26.80 -4.33 -10.49
CA LEU A 511 26.90 -4.89 -11.84
C LEU A 511 25.94 -4.15 -12.77
N HIS A 512 26.38 -3.89 -14.00
CA HIS A 512 25.55 -3.25 -15.01
C HIS A 512 24.29 -4.09 -15.29
N GLY A 513 23.13 -3.55 -14.94
CA GLY A 513 21.85 -4.23 -15.13
C GLY A 513 21.19 -3.90 -16.46
N GLY A 514 21.39 -2.67 -16.96
CA GLY A 514 20.64 -2.16 -18.09
C GLY A 514 19.16 -1.89 -17.78
N LEU A 515 18.40 -1.47 -18.79
CA LEU A 515 17.09 -0.84 -18.58
C LEU A 515 16.01 -1.79 -18.01
N LEU A 516 15.97 -3.05 -18.45
CA LEU A 516 14.94 -3.98 -17.99
C LEU A 516 15.06 -4.24 -16.47
N PRO A 517 16.23 -4.67 -15.94
CA PRO A 517 16.42 -4.75 -14.51
C PRO A 517 16.24 -3.39 -13.83
N ALA A 518 16.73 -2.29 -14.43
CA ALA A 518 16.65 -0.94 -13.83
C ALA A 518 15.23 -0.56 -13.45
N VAL A 519 14.25 -0.87 -14.29
CA VAL A 519 12.84 -0.58 -14.01
C VAL A 519 12.21 -1.63 -13.09
N VAL A 520 12.42 -2.92 -13.37
CA VAL A 520 11.76 -4.01 -12.62
C VAL A 520 12.20 -4.04 -11.16
N GLU A 521 13.48 -3.84 -10.88
CA GLU A 521 14.06 -3.85 -9.53
C GLU A 521 14.02 -2.47 -8.85
N SER A 522 13.49 -1.44 -9.52
CA SER A 522 13.43 -0.08 -8.97
C SER A 522 12.54 0.00 -7.73
N TRP A 523 11.54 -0.87 -7.64
CA TRP A 523 10.57 -0.91 -6.56
C TRP A 523 9.87 -2.27 -6.52
N TYR A 524 9.61 -2.76 -5.30
CA TYR A 524 8.79 -3.94 -5.06
C TYR A 524 7.84 -3.66 -3.88
N PRO A 525 6.54 -3.95 -4.01
CA PRO A 525 5.57 -3.69 -2.96
C PRO A 525 5.75 -4.65 -1.80
N HIS A 526 5.68 -4.14 -0.56
CA HIS A 526 5.68 -4.96 0.64
C HIS A 526 4.28 -5.44 1.06
N CYS A 527 3.22 -4.78 0.58
CA CYS A 527 1.82 -5.18 0.75
C CYS A 527 0.91 -4.60 -0.33
N ASN A 528 -0.41 -4.78 -0.22
CA ASN A 528 -1.41 -4.28 -1.17
C ASN A 528 -1.79 -2.80 -1.03
N ASP A 529 -1.38 -2.14 0.05
CA ASP A 529 -1.49 -0.69 0.20
C ASP A 529 -0.19 0.04 -0.18
N SER A 530 0.84 -0.70 -0.61
CA SER A 530 2.12 -0.12 -1.05
C SER A 530 2.16 0.05 -2.57
N TYR A 531 2.25 1.29 -3.03
CA TYR A 531 2.21 1.70 -4.43
C TYR A 531 3.53 2.35 -4.86
N GLY A 532 3.95 2.12 -6.10
CA GLY A 532 5.19 2.68 -6.64
C GLY A 532 4.92 3.76 -7.68
N LEU A 533 5.38 4.99 -7.45
CA LEU A 533 5.49 6.03 -8.48
C LEU A 533 6.82 5.87 -9.21
N LEU A 534 6.81 5.27 -10.40
CA LEU A 534 8.02 4.99 -11.17
C LEU A 534 8.34 6.14 -12.13
N LEU A 535 9.55 6.68 -12.03
CA LEU A 535 10.05 7.84 -12.77
C LEU A 535 11.44 7.57 -13.36
N GLU A 536 11.63 7.86 -14.64
CA GLU A 536 12.96 7.91 -15.27
C GLU A 536 13.49 9.34 -15.26
N ASP A 537 14.82 9.51 -15.29
CA ASP A 537 15.48 10.81 -15.19
C ASP A 537 15.08 11.84 -16.27
N ASP A 538 14.43 11.43 -17.35
CA ASP A 538 13.96 12.30 -18.43
C ASP A 538 12.51 12.78 -18.29
N VAL A 539 11.88 12.50 -17.14
CA VAL A 539 10.54 12.97 -16.78
C VAL A 539 10.62 14.28 -15.99
N GLU A 540 9.58 15.11 -16.08
CA GLU A 540 9.33 16.27 -15.21
C GLU A 540 7.87 16.20 -14.74
N LEU A 541 7.61 16.54 -13.48
CA LEU A 541 6.29 16.45 -12.86
C LEU A 541 5.62 17.81 -12.70
N SER A 542 4.29 17.81 -12.79
CA SER A 542 3.46 18.91 -12.29
C SER A 542 3.47 18.93 -10.75
N PRO A 543 3.40 20.12 -10.12
CA PRO A 543 3.15 20.23 -8.68
C PRO A 543 1.88 19.52 -8.20
N LEU A 544 0.89 19.32 -9.08
CA LEU A 544 -0.37 18.62 -8.81
C LEU A 544 -0.34 17.14 -9.19
N SER A 545 0.81 16.59 -9.54
CA SER A 545 0.93 15.19 -9.95
C SER A 545 0.45 14.20 -8.88
N TYR A 546 0.79 14.47 -7.62
CA TYR A 546 0.34 13.67 -6.50
C TYR A 546 -1.15 13.84 -6.19
N ALA A 547 -1.73 15.03 -6.41
CA ALA A 547 -3.17 15.26 -6.26
C ALA A 547 -3.98 14.33 -7.17
N TRP A 548 -3.60 14.26 -8.44
CA TRP A 548 -4.23 13.35 -9.41
C TRP A 548 -4.07 11.89 -9.02
N ALA A 549 -2.84 11.49 -8.65
CA ALA A 549 -2.55 10.12 -8.22
C ALA A 549 -3.37 9.72 -6.99
N LYS A 550 -3.35 10.55 -5.93
CA LYS A 550 -4.06 10.30 -4.68
C LYS A 550 -5.57 10.28 -4.88
N MET A 551 -6.12 11.23 -5.63
CA MET A 551 -7.55 11.28 -5.95
C MET A 551 -8.02 10.02 -6.68
N ALA A 552 -7.28 9.58 -7.71
CA ALA A 552 -7.61 8.37 -8.46
C ALA A 552 -7.44 7.09 -7.63
N LEU A 553 -6.41 7.03 -6.80
CA LEU A 553 -6.15 5.89 -5.95
C LEU A 553 -7.25 5.73 -4.89
N LEU A 554 -7.61 6.81 -4.18
CA LEU A 554 -8.70 6.77 -3.20
C LEU A 554 -10.03 6.39 -3.88
N ARG A 555 -10.38 7.02 -5.01
CA ARG A 555 -11.61 6.73 -5.76
C ARG A 555 -11.72 5.27 -6.21
N TYR A 556 -10.68 4.75 -6.86
CA TYR A 556 -10.77 3.46 -7.54
C TYR A 556 -10.34 2.28 -6.66
N ARG A 557 -9.51 2.48 -5.62
CA ARG A 557 -9.05 1.40 -4.73
C ARG A 557 -9.72 1.36 -3.36
N TYR A 558 -10.17 2.50 -2.85
CA TYR A 558 -10.71 2.59 -1.48
C TYR A 558 -12.16 3.11 -1.42
N GLY A 559 -12.65 3.70 -2.51
CA GLY A 559 -14.04 4.10 -2.70
C GLY A 559 -14.94 2.94 -3.12
N GLU A 560 -16.13 3.27 -3.65
CA GLU A 560 -17.16 2.30 -4.05
C GLU A 560 -16.66 1.26 -5.07
N ALA A 561 -15.67 1.62 -5.88
CA ALA A 561 -15.13 0.75 -6.93
C ALA A 561 -14.09 -0.28 -6.42
N SER A 562 -13.74 -0.29 -5.12
CA SER A 562 -12.68 -1.15 -4.54
C SER A 562 -12.81 -2.64 -4.92
N GLY A 563 -14.05 -3.14 -5.06
CA GLY A 563 -14.32 -4.53 -5.45
C GLY A 563 -14.44 -4.79 -6.96
N THR A 564 -14.58 -3.76 -7.80
CA THR A 564 -14.82 -3.90 -9.26
C THR A 564 -13.64 -3.45 -10.11
N SER A 565 -12.69 -2.72 -9.53
CA SER A 565 -11.49 -2.22 -10.20
C SER A 565 -10.27 -3.16 -10.08
N SER A 566 -10.48 -4.46 -9.83
CA SER A 566 -9.40 -5.43 -9.63
C SER A 566 -8.40 -5.52 -10.80
N ASN A 567 -8.82 -5.11 -12.00
CA ASN A 567 -8.00 -5.15 -13.20
C ASN A 567 -7.18 -3.87 -13.42
N LEU A 568 -7.31 -2.87 -12.54
CA LEU A 568 -6.53 -1.65 -12.60
C LEU A 568 -5.08 -1.95 -12.17
N PHE A 569 -4.13 -1.81 -13.09
CA PHE A 569 -2.71 -2.05 -12.81
C PHE A 569 -1.91 -0.78 -12.53
N GLY A 570 -2.50 0.39 -12.76
CA GLY A 570 -1.83 1.66 -12.48
C GLY A 570 -2.57 2.90 -12.91
N ILE A 571 -1.97 4.04 -12.60
CA ILE A 571 -2.47 5.39 -12.93
C ILE A 571 -1.35 6.12 -13.66
N SER A 572 -1.59 6.54 -14.90
CA SER A 572 -0.67 7.36 -15.67
C SER A 572 -0.69 8.81 -15.19
N LEU A 573 0.49 9.44 -15.13
CA LEU A 573 0.62 10.90 -15.00
C LEU A 573 0.73 11.57 -16.37
N TYR A 574 1.10 10.81 -17.40
CA TYR A 574 1.25 11.26 -18.77
C TYR A 574 -0.04 11.05 -19.57
N GLN A 575 -0.44 12.03 -20.37
CA GLN A 575 -1.56 11.91 -21.31
C GLN A 575 -1.08 11.33 -22.65
N GLN A 576 -1.61 10.17 -23.05
CA GLN A 576 -1.14 9.49 -24.25
C GLN A 576 -1.32 10.36 -25.52
N ARG A 577 -0.21 10.82 -26.10
CA ARG A 577 -0.19 11.60 -27.36
C ARG A 577 0.11 10.78 -28.61
N ASN A 578 0.50 9.52 -28.43
CA ASN A 578 0.84 8.63 -29.54
C ASN A 578 0.47 7.17 -29.22
N ILE A 579 -0.10 6.43 -30.17
CA ILE A 579 -0.17 4.96 -30.07
C ILE A 579 1.14 4.37 -30.59
N GLU A 580 1.86 3.63 -29.75
CA GLU A 580 3.20 3.11 -30.06
C GLU A 580 3.26 1.64 -30.46
N LEU A 581 2.18 0.90 -30.26
CA LEU A 581 2.11 -0.55 -30.45
C LEU A 581 1.70 -1.00 -31.85
N ARG A 582 1.23 -0.07 -32.69
CA ARG A 582 0.86 -0.36 -34.09
C ARG A 582 2.06 -0.90 -34.88
N PRO A 583 1.90 -1.96 -35.70
CA PRO A 583 2.99 -2.56 -36.48
C PRO A 583 3.72 -1.58 -37.39
N GLU A 584 3.01 -0.59 -37.93
CA GLU A 584 3.56 0.42 -38.85
C GLU A 584 4.44 1.45 -38.14
N GLY A 585 4.48 1.42 -36.81
CA GLY A 585 5.21 2.37 -35.99
C GLY A 585 4.31 3.26 -35.13
N ARG A 586 4.95 4.21 -34.46
CA ARG A 586 4.26 5.15 -33.58
C ARG A 586 3.38 6.09 -34.41
N ARG A 587 2.12 6.25 -34.02
CA ARG A 587 1.15 7.14 -34.67
C ARG A 587 0.67 8.21 -33.68
N PRO A 588 0.48 9.47 -34.12
CA PRO A 588 -0.19 10.48 -33.29
C PRO A 588 -1.56 9.98 -32.82
N PHE A 589 -1.94 10.36 -31.61
CA PHE A 589 -3.17 9.93 -30.97
C PHE A 589 -3.74 11.05 -30.11
N ASP A 590 -5.07 11.20 -30.17
CA ASP A 590 -5.84 12.11 -29.35
C ASP A 590 -7.13 11.39 -28.93
N ALA A 591 -7.23 11.05 -27.65
CA ALA A 591 -8.39 10.36 -27.10
C ALA A 591 -9.66 11.22 -27.21
N ARG A 592 -9.56 12.55 -27.08
CA ARG A 592 -10.71 13.45 -27.20
C ARG A 592 -11.29 13.42 -28.61
N THR A 593 -10.42 13.43 -29.63
CA THR A 593 -10.85 13.31 -31.04
C THR A 593 -11.55 11.97 -31.27
N LEU A 594 -11.01 10.87 -30.73
CA LEU A 594 -11.63 9.54 -30.80
C LEU A 594 -13.00 9.52 -30.09
N PHE A 595 -13.11 10.14 -28.92
CA PHE A 595 -14.35 10.16 -28.14
C PHE A 595 -15.42 11.04 -28.81
N GLN A 596 -15.03 12.16 -29.40
CA GLN A 596 -15.91 13.00 -30.21
C GLN A 596 -16.44 12.25 -31.44
N SER A 597 -15.56 11.58 -32.20
CA SER A 597 -15.98 10.83 -33.39
C SER A 597 -16.93 9.68 -33.07
N ASN A 598 -16.90 9.17 -31.83
CA ASN A 598 -17.78 8.12 -31.33
C ASN A 598 -18.94 8.66 -30.47
N SER A 599 -19.17 9.98 -30.46
CA SER A 599 -20.31 10.62 -29.79
C SER A 599 -20.39 10.37 -28.28
N LEU A 600 -19.25 10.23 -27.59
CA LEU A 600 -19.21 10.19 -26.13
C LEU A 600 -19.59 11.57 -25.58
N ARG A 601 -20.43 11.58 -24.55
CA ARG A 601 -20.98 12.82 -23.96
C ARG A 601 -19.90 13.79 -23.47
N ASN A 602 -18.83 13.26 -22.89
CA ASN A 602 -17.74 14.05 -22.30
C ASN A 602 -16.39 13.65 -22.89
N PRO A 603 -15.92 14.27 -23.98
CA PRO A 603 -14.68 13.88 -24.64
C PRO A 603 -13.41 14.10 -23.84
N THR A 604 -13.43 14.93 -22.79
CA THR A 604 -12.31 15.17 -21.85
C THR A 604 -12.32 14.21 -20.66
N THR A 605 -13.24 13.23 -20.64
CA THR A 605 -13.27 12.22 -19.58
C THR A 605 -11.95 11.44 -19.54
N PRO A 606 -11.40 11.14 -18.36
CA PRO A 606 -10.32 10.17 -18.24
C PRO A 606 -10.80 8.80 -18.75
N TYR A 607 -9.85 7.95 -19.11
CA TYR A 607 -10.13 6.66 -19.75
C TYR A 607 -9.17 5.57 -19.29
N LEU A 608 -9.53 4.33 -19.59
CA LEU A 608 -8.74 3.15 -19.30
C LEU A 608 -8.03 2.67 -20.57
N SER A 609 -6.79 2.23 -20.47
CA SER A 609 -6.05 1.66 -21.60
C SER A 609 -5.22 0.44 -21.19
N GLN A 610 -5.12 -0.55 -22.08
CA GLN A 610 -4.17 -1.66 -21.91
C GLN A 610 -2.70 -1.26 -22.09
N ILE A 611 -2.40 -0.05 -22.60
CA ILE A 611 -1.02 0.37 -22.83
C ILE A 611 -0.42 0.86 -21.51
N PRO A 612 0.69 0.28 -21.00
CA PRO A 612 1.35 0.81 -19.82
C PRO A 612 2.02 2.16 -20.12
N CYS A 613 1.97 3.11 -19.19
CA CYS A 613 2.71 4.36 -19.31
C CYS A 613 4.16 4.19 -18.82
N SER A 614 5.15 4.70 -19.54
CA SER A 614 6.57 4.67 -19.12
C SER A 614 7.15 6.07 -18.87
N TRP A 615 6.30 7.09 -18.72
CA TRP A 615 6.70 8.50 -18.57
C TRP A 615 6.11 9.11 -17.31
N GLY A 616 6.17 8.35 -16.22
CA GLY A 616 5.56 8.66 -14.93
C GLY A 616 4.20 8.00 -14.75
N ALA A 617 4.16 7.01 -13.87
CA ALA A 617 2.94 6.31 -13.49
C ALA A 617 3.05 5.68 -12.11
N ILE A 618 1.89 5.58 -11.43
CA ILE A 618 1.72 4.75 -10.25
C ILE A 618 1.46 3.32 -10.70
N TYR A 619 2.22 2.36 -10.19
CA TYR A 619 2.02 0.93 -10.38
C TYR A 619 1.43 0.28 -9.14
N PHE A 620 0.45 -0.60 -9.37
CA PHE A 620 -0.30 -1.22 -8.29
C PHE A 620 0.39 -2.50 -7.81
N PRO A 621 0.33 -2.79 -6.50
CA PRO A 621 1.12 -3.83 -5.88
C PRO A 621 0.86 -5.23 -6.45
N SER A 622 -0.40 -5.67 -6.45
CA SER A 622 -0.74 -7.02 -6.90
C SER A 622 -0.36 -7.28 -8.37
N PRO A 623 -0.73 -6.43 -9.35
CA PRO A 623 -0.30 -6.61 -10.74
C PRO A 623 1.21 -6.52 -10.94
N TRP A 624 1.92 -5.71 -10.13
CA TRP A 624 3.38 -5.61 -10.20
C TRP A 624 4.08 -6.86 -9.66
N ARG A 625 3.61 -7.45 -8.54
CA ARG A 625 4.15 -8.74 -8.06
C ARG A 625 3.92 -9.85 -9.07
N GLU A 626 2.71 -9.93 -9.63
CA GLU A 626 2.43 -10.92 -10.67
C GLU A 626 3.32 -10.71 -11.91
N PHE A 627 3.65 -9.46 -12.25
CA PHE A 627 4.60 -9.19 -13.33
C PHE A 627 6.00 -9.71 -13.04
N HIS A 628 6.50 -9.60 -11.80
CA HIS A 628 7.80 -10.18 -11.41
C HIS A 628 7.82 -11.70 -11.60
N ASP A 629 6.75 -12.38 -11.17
CA ASP A 629 6.62 -13.83 -11.34
C ASP A 629 6.51 -14.21 -12.83
N TYR A 630 5.68 -13.49 -13.58
CA TYR A 630 5.50 -13.68 -15.02
C TYR A 630 6.82 -13.49 -15.77
N LEU A 631 7.55 -12.42 -15.47
CA LEU A 631 8.82 -12.11 -16.11
C LEU A 631 9.86 -13.20 -15.82
N SER A 632 9.95 -13.66 -14.57
CA SER A 632 10.87 -14.73 -14.17
C SER A 632 10.60 -16.02 -14.95
N LEU A 633 9.33 -16.45 -15.00
CA LEU A 633 8.91 -17.62 -15.79
C LEU A 633 9.15 -17.41 -17.28
N ARG A 634 8.84 -16.23 -17.81
CA ARG A 634 8.99 -15.91 -19.23
C ARG A 634 10.45 -15.93 -19.67
N LEU A 635 11.37 -15.46 -18.83
CA LEU A 635 12.81 -15.45 -19.08
C LEU A 635 13.46 -16.83 -18.90
N SER A 636 12.91 -17.69 -18.02
CA SER A 636 13.37 -19.07 -17.84
C SER A 636 13.23 -19.90 -19.12
N GLN A 637 12.19 -19.61 -19.92
CA GLN A 637 11.78 -20.37 -21.11
C GLN A 637 11.28 -21.79 -20.82
N ASP A 638 11.08 -22.15 -19.55
CA ASP A 638 10.69 -23.50 -19.14
C ASP A 638 9.27 -23.85 -19.62
N ILE A 639 8.34 -22.89 -19.52
CA ILE A 639 6.93 -23.07 -19.90
C ILE A 639 6.68 -22.53 -21.31
N ILE A 640 7.11 -21.30 -21.58
CA ILE A 640 6.85 -20.61 -22.85
C ILE A 640 8.17 -20.21 -23.51
N PRO A 641 8.52 -20.79 -24.68
CA PRO A 641 9.72 -20.40 -25.41
C PRO A 641 9.76 -18.90 -25.75
N MET A 642 10.95 -18.29 -25.78
CA MET A 642 11.11 -16.88 -26.16
C MET A 642 10.61 -16.57 -27.58
N THR A 643 10.56 -17.58 -28.46
CA THR A 643 10.05 -17.47 -29.83
C THR A 643 8.52 -17.38 -29.91
N THR A 644 7.80 -17.81 -28.87
CA THR A 644 6.34 -17.78 -28.84
C THR A 644 5.85 -16.33 -28.74
N THR A 645 5.03 -15.92 -29.70
CA THR A 645 4.39 -14.60 -29.68
C THR A 645 3.17 -14.65 -28.77
N ILE A 646 3.18 -13.92 -27.65
CA ILE A 646 2.03 -13.87 -26.75
C ILE A 646 0.95 -12.95 -27.32
N VAL A 647 1.33 -11.71 -27.66
CA VAL A 647 0.39 -10.73 -28.20
C VAL A 647 0.54 -10.67 -29.72
N PRO A 648 -0.49 -11.07 -30.49
CA PRO A 648 -0.40 -11.07 -31.94
C PRO A 648 -0.35 -9.65 -32.50
N HIS A 649 0.36 -9.46 -33.61
CA HIS A 649 0.35 -8.22 -34.42
C HIS A 649 0.65 -6.92 -33.66
N VAL A 650 1.50 -6.97 -32.63
CA VAL A 650 1.99 -5.76 -31.94
C VAL A 650 3.48 -5.51 -32.17
N ARG A 651 3.85 -4.24 -32.22
CA ARG A 651 5.24 -3.80 -32.40
C ARG A 651 6.14 -4.17 -31.22
N SER A 652 5.58 -4.26 -30.00
CA SER A 652 6.34 -4.58 -28.77
C SER A 652 7.03 -5.94 -28.82
N ASN A 653 6.57 -6.86 -29.67
CA ASN A 653 7.25 -8.15 -29.92
C ASN A 653 8.73 -7.98 -30.32
N LYS A 654 9.09 -6.83 -30.93
CA LYS A 654 10.46 -6.49 -31.34
C LYS A 654 11.29 -5.83 -30.23
N TRP A 655 10.72 -5.53 -29.06
CA TRP A 655 11.39 -4.81 -27.96
C TRP A 655 12.05 -5.78 -26.96
N THR A 656 12.97 -6.61 -27.43
CA THR A 656 13.54 -7.73 -26.65
C THR A 656 14.25 -7.33 -25.35
N LYS A 657 14.69 -6.07 -25.23
CA LYS A 657 15.36 -5.52 -24.04
C LYS A 657 14.46 -4.63 -23.17
N SER A 658 13.18 -4.50 -23.50
CA SER A 658 12.25 -3.62 -22.77
C SER A 658 11.40 -4.44 -21.82
N TRP A 659 11.41 -4.07 -20.54
CA TRP A 659 10.48 -4.63 -19.54
C TRP A 659 9.02 -4.50 -20.00
N LYS A 660 8.70 -3.39 -20.69
CA LYS A 660 7.35 -3.05 -21.15
C LYS A 660 6.81 -4.07 -22.15
N LYS A 661 7.66 -4.74 -22.93
CA LYS A 661 7.24 -5.86 -23.79
C LYS A 661 6.54 -6.91 -22.94
N TYR A 662 7.23 -7.43 -21.94
CA TYR A 662 6.76 -8.52 -21.10
C TYR A 662 5.55 -8.11 -20.26
N PHE A 663 5.52 -6.87 -19.80
CA PHE A 663 4.36 -6.37 -19.08
C PHE A 663 3.12 -6.26 -19.98
N ILE A 664 3.28 -5.84 -21.25
CA ILE A 664 2.18 -5.87 -22.24
C ILE A 664 1.68 -7.30 -22.49
N GLU A 665 2.57 -8.31 -22.48
CA GLU A 665 2.16 -9.72 -22.59
C GLU A 665 1.23 -10.13 -21.44
N LEU A 666 1.60 -9.82 -20.19
CA LEU A 666 0.76 -10.07 -19.01
C LEU A 666 -0.56 -9.29 -19.07
N VAL A 667 -0.49 -7.99 -19.37
CA VAL A 667 -1.67 -7.10 -19.47
C VAL A 667 -2.66 -7.61 -20.51
N TYR A 668 -2.17 -8.11 -21.64
CA TYR A 668 -3.03 -8.70 -22.68
C TYR A 668 -3.71 -9.99 -22.23
N LEU A 669 -2.98 -10.89 -21.56
CA LEU A 669 -3.52 -12.16 -21.08
C LEU A 669 -4.53 -11.97 -19.94
N ARG A 670 -4.29 -10.99 -19.07
CA ARG A 670 -5.15 -10.69 -17.91
C ARG A 670 -6.32 -9.77 -18.22
N GLY A 671 -6.23 -8.99 -19.27
CA GLY A 671 -7.16 -7.90 -19.52
C GLY A 671 -6.99 -6.72 -18.56
N TYR A 672 -5.76 -6.50 -18.09
CA TYR A 672 -5.45 -5.39 -17.19
C TYR A 672 -5.53 -4.02 -17.90
N LEU A 673 -5.88 -2.99 -17.13
CA LEU A 673 -6.09 -1.63 -17.59
C LEU A 673 -5.36 -0.61 -16.71
N MET A 674 -4.90 0.49 -17.30
CA MET A 674 -4.33 1.65 -16.61
C MET A 674 -5.20 2.88 -16.86
N LEU A 675 -5.38 3.70 -15.83
CA LEU A 675 -6.09 4.97 -15.92
C LEU A 675 -5.21 6.04 -16.57
N TYR A 676 -5.77 6.79 -17.50
CA TYR A 676 -5.12 7.91 -18.18
C TYR A 676 -5.89 9.22 -17.99
N PRO A 677 -5.18 10.34 -17.73
CA PRO A 677 -5.79 11.67 -17.78
C PRO A 677 -6.12 12.05 -19.23
N ASN A 678 -7.04 13.01 -19.43
CA ASN A 678 -7.50 13.41 -20.76
C ASN A 678 -7.95 14.89 -20.81
N TYR A 679 -7.14 15.77 -20.21
CA TYR A 679 -7.41 17.21 -20.16
C TYR A 679 -7.18 17.88 -21.51
N GLU A 680 -7.78 19.06 -21.69
CA GLU A 680 -7.62 19.85 -22.90
C GLU A 680 -6.15 20.21 -23.17
N ASP A 681 -5.84 20.42 -24.46
CA ASP A 681 -4.51 20.76 -24.96
C ASP A 681 -3.37 19.82 -24.52
N PHE A 682 -3.72 18.56 -24.22
CA PHE A 682 -2.80 17.56 -23.68
C PHE A 682 -2.16 17.96 -22.35
N VAL A 683 -2.80 18.83 -21.56
CA VAL A 683 -2.32 19.13 -20.20
C VAL A 683 -2.23 17.83 -19.40
N SER A 684 -1.11 17.67 -18.71
CA SER A 684 -0.70 16.40 -18.11
C SER A 684 -0.01 16.59 -16.76
N PHE A 685 0.09 15.53 -15.97
CA PHE A 685 0.76 15.57 -14.66
C PHE A 685 2.24 15.21 -14.72
N SER A 686 2.70 14.68 -15.85
CA SER A 686 4.10 14.51 -16.19
C SER A 686 4.36 14.81 -17.66
N THR A 687 5.61 15.10 -17.99
CA THR A 687 6.07 15.33 -19.37
C THR A 687 7.41 14.63 -19.58
N ASN A 688 7.68 14.18 -20.81
CA ASN A 688 8.93 13.50 -21.15
C ASN A 688 9.80 14.39 -22.04
N HIS A 689 11.06 14.55 -21.63
CA HIS A 689 12.02 15.42 -22.32
C HIS A 689 12.76 14.69 -23.44
N LEU A 690 12.56 13.40 -23.66
CA LEU A 690 13.18 12.61 -24.72
C LEU A 690 14.70 12.79 -24.75
N GLU A 691 15.35 12.63 -23.59
CA GLU A 691 16.79 12.84 -23.47
C GLU A 691 17.58 11.74 -24.19
N VAL A 692 18.76 12.09 -24.70
CA VAL A 692 19.61 11.17 -25.47
C VAL A 692 20.09 10.02 -24.58
N GLY A 693 19.93 8.77 -25.02
CA GLY A 693 20.45 7.57 -24.36
C GLY A 693 19.91 6.28 -24.98
N SER A 694 19.60 5.26 -24.18
CA SER A 694 19.34 3.89 -24.68
C SER A 694 18.23 3.79 -25.72
N HIS A 695 17.21 4.67 -25.65
CA HIS A 695 16.10 4.71 -26.60
C HIS A 695 16.15 5.86 -27.62
N VAL A 696 17.00 6.87 -27.41
CA VAL A 696 17.07 8.09 -28.22
C VAL A 696 18.51 8.32 -28.64
N ARG A 697 18.80 8.16 -29.93
CA ARG A 697 20.14 8.42 -30.47
C ARG A 697 20.35 9.92 -30.72
N SER A 698 21.59 10.38 -30.52
CA SER A 698 22.02 11.73 -30.90
C SER A 698 21.72 12.00 -32.39
N GLN A 699 21.20 13.18 -32.68
CA GLN A 699 20.70 13.63 -33.98
C GLN A 699 20.95 15.14 -34.12
N PRO A 700 20.89 15.70 -35.34
CA PRO A 700 20.96 17.14 -35.55
C PRO A 700 19.88 17.87 -34.73
N GLU A 701 20.25 19.03 -34.18
CA GLU A 701 19.43 19.78 -33.21
C GLU A 701 18.00 20.04 -33.69
N GLY A 702 17.82 20.47 -34.95
CA GLY A 702 16.48 20.71 -35.52
C GLY A 702 15.60 19.45 -35.60
N GLU A 703 16.18 18.27 -35.88
CA GLU A 703 15.43 17.01 -35.89
C GLU A 703 15.10 16.53 -34.48
N TYR A 704 16.04 16.73 -33.56
CA TYR A 704 15.89 16.40 -32.16
C TYR A 704 14.77 17.22 -31.50
N GLU A 705 14.76 18.54 -31.70
CA GLU A 705 13.70 19.42 -31.20
C GLU A 705 12.34 19.11 -31.81
N ARG A 706 12.28 18.76 -33.10
CA ARG A 706 11.04 18.30 -33.74
C ARG A 706 10.52 17.02 -33.09
N LYS A 707 11.40 16.08 -32.73
CA LYS A 707 11.01 14.85 -32.03
C LYS A 707 10.59 15.13 -30.59
N LYS A 708 11.33 15.95 -29.83
CA LYS A 708 10.99 16.37 -28.46
C LYS A 708 9.55 16.89 -28.38
N LYS A 709 9.11 17.71 -29.35
CA LYS A 709 7.73 18.24 -29.42
C LYS A 709 6.63 17.17 -29.50
N LEU A 710 6.94 15.93 -29.88
CA LEU A 710 5.97 14.82 -29.94
C LEU A 710 5.73 14.15 -28.58
N PHE A 711 6.60 14.40 -27.60
CA PHE A 711 6.58 13.80 -26.26
C PHE A 711 6.38 14.82 -25.16
N ARG A 712 6.84 16.06 -25.36
CA ARG A 712 6.60 17.14 -24.41
C ARG A 712 5.13 17.55 -24.42
N LEU A 713 4.54 17.52 -23.24
CA LEU A 713 3.21 17.99 -22.92
C LEU A 713 3.30 19.19 -21.96
N PRO A 714 2.32 20.11 -22.01
CA PRO A 714 2.18 21.13 -20.96
C PRO A 714 1.84 20.45 -19.63
N LEU A 715 2.52 20.88 -18.56
CA LEU A 715 2.25 20.40 -17.21
C LEU A 715 1.03 21.12 -16.62
N MET A 716 0.23 20.40 -15.85
CA MET A 716 -0.91 20.95 -15.11
C MET A 716 -0.42 22.06 -14.17
N PRO A 717 -0.88 23.31 -14.33
CA PRO A 717 -0.44 24.42 -13.51
C PRO A 717 -1.13 24.38 -12.13
N LEU A 718 -0.55 25.08 -11.16
CA LEU A 718 -1.26 25.40 -9.92
C LEU A 718 -2.40 26.41 -10.23
N PRO A 719 -3.54 26.32 -9.53
CA PRO A 719 -4.62 27.29 -9.65
C PRO A 719 -4.11 28.73 -9.49
N GLY A 720 -4.50 29.63 -10.40
CA GLY A 720 -4.19 31.06 -10.35
C GLY A 720 -2.80 31.49 -10.83
N VAL A 721 -1.90 30.56 -11.22
CA VAL A 721 -0.55 30.88 -11.74
C VAL A 721 -0.56 31.18 -13.24
N SER A 722 -1.49 30.59 -13.98
CA SER A 722 -1.63 30.73 -15.43
C SER A 722 -2.95 31.44 -15.78
N SER A 723 -3.07 31.96 -17.00
CA SER A 723 -4.25 32.74 -17.44
C SER A 723 -5.57 31.99 -17.20
N ASP A 724 -6.69 32.73 -17.07
CA ASP A 724 -8.07 32.25 -16.82
C ASP A 724 -8.58 31.10 -17.73
N LYS A 725 -7.79 30.66 -18.73
CA LYS A 725 -8.11 29.58 -19.68
C LYS A 725 -7.34 28.28 -19.44
N SER A 726 -6.53 28.18 -18.38
CA SER A 726 -5.73 26.97 -18.14
C SER A 726 -6.59 25.89 -17.46
N PRO A 727 -6.45 24.62 -17.86
CA PRO A 727 -7.18 23.53 -17.20
C PRO A 727 -6.88 23.45 -15.69
N ASN A 728 -7.91 23.15 -14.92
CA ASN A 728 -7.85 22.81 -13.50
C ASN A 728 -7.97 21.28 -13.34
N ILE A 729 -7.39 20.72 -12.27
CA ILE A 729 -7.50 19.29 -11.94
C ILE A 729 -8.97 18.80 -11.87
N LEU A 730 -9.90 19.67 -11.46
CA LEU A 730 -11.33 19.34 -11.40
C LEU A 730 -12.12 19.69 -12.68
N ASP A 731 -11.47 20.02 -13.79
CA ASP A 731 -12.10 20.14 -15.12
C ASP A 731 -12.44 18.76 -15.71
N LEU A 732 -13.04 17.93 -14.85
CA LEU A 732 -13.53 16.59 -15.10
C LEU A 732 -15.05 16.64 -15.26
N PRO A 733 -15.66 15.67 -15.96
CA PRO A 733 -17.10 15.59 -16.07
C PRO A 733 -17.76 15.51 -14.68
N GLY A 734 -18.58 16.50 -14.35
CA GLY A 734 -19.23 16.59 -13.03
C GLY A 734 -18.33 17.07 -11.89
N GLY A 735 -17.11 17.55 -12.18
CA GLY A 735 -16.19 18.09 -11.18
C GLY A 735 -15.62 17.04 -10.22
N THR A 736 -15.62 15.77 -10.64
CA THR A 736 -15.10 14.62 -9.87
C THR A 736 -14.66 13.52 -10.84
N LEU A 737 -13.90 12.54 -10.35
CA LEU A 737 -13.55 11.37 -11.15
C LEU A 737 -14.80 10.54 -11.51
N PRO A 738 -14.98 10.12 -12.77
CA PRO A 738 -16.11 9.28 -13.16
C PRO A 738 -16.13 7.94 -12.41
N SER A 739 -17.32 7.35 -12.26
CA SER A 739 -17.45 6.00 -11.71
C SER A 739 -16.77 4.98 -12.64
N TRP A 740 -16.24 3.90 -12.06
CA TRP A 740 -15.45 2.90 -12.77
C TRP A 740 -16.11 2.36 -14.05
N SER A 741 -17.41 2.04 -13.99
CA SER A 741 -18.18 1.49 -15.12
C SER A 741 -18.44 2.48 -16.25
N THR A 742 -18.23 3.77 -16.03
CA THR A 742 -18.47 4.82 -17.04
C THR A 742 -17.21 5.24 -17.80
N LEU A 743 -16.04 4.79 -17.35
CA LEU A 743 -14.77 5.09 -18.01
C LEU A 743 -14.70 4.41 -19.39
N PRO A 744 -14.41 5.14 -20.47
CA PRO A 744 -14.13 4.54 -21.76
C PRO A 744 -12.91 3.62 -21.68
N VAL A 745 -12.93 2.52 -22.41
CA VAL A 745 -11.85 1.53 -22.41
C VAL A 745 -11.20 1.48 -23.79
N LEU A 746 -9.88 1.55 -23.83
CA LEU A 746 -9.07 1.45 -25.03
C LEU A 746 -8.19 0.20 -25.00
N ASP A 747 -8.13 -0.50 -26.14
CA ASP A 747 -7.21 -1.63 -26.27
C ASP A 747 -5.77 -1.20 -26.65
N LEU A 748 -4.90 -2.19 -26.86
CA LEU A 748 -3.50 -1.98 -27.24
C LEU A 748 -3.33 -1.20 -28.57
N MET A 749 -4.35 -1.12 -29.43
CA MET A 749 -4.31 -0.39 -30.71
C MET A 749 -4.79 1.06 -30.57
N GLY A 750 -5.23 1.45 -29.38
CA GLY A 750 -5.85 2.75 -29.11
C GLY A 750 -7.27 2.85 -29.65
N GLU A 751 -7.97 1.72 -29.77
CA GLU A 751 -9.34 1.64 -30.28
C GLU A 751 -10.31 1.39 -29.14
N LEU A 752 -11.54 1.92 -29.24
CA LEU A 752 -12.57 1.74 -28.23
C LEU A 752 -12.93 0.26 -28.08
N SER A 753 -13.07 -0.19 -26.84
CA SER A 753 -13.41 -1.55 -26.46
C SER A 753 -14.23 -1.59 -25.17
N SER A 754 -14.41 -2.77 -24.59
CA SER A 754 -14.98 -2.97 -23.26
C SER A 754 -14.07 -3.84 -22.39
N MET A 755 -14.25 -3.78 -21.07
CA MET A 755 -13.51 -4.63 -20.13
C MET A 755 -13.74 -6.12 -20.48
N ASP A 756 -14.99 -6.53 -20.65
CA ASP A 756 -15.37 -7.90 -21.04
C ASP A 756 -14.68 -8.36 -22.33
N THR A 757 -14.62 -7.50 -23.35
CA THR A 757 -13.99 -7.84 -24.63
C THR A 757 -12.49 -8.09 -24.46
N ILE A 758 -11.84 -7.26 -23.64
CA ILE A 758 -10.41 -7.34 -23.37
C ILE A 758 -10.07 -8.59 -22.53
N GLU A 759 -10.86 -8.90 -21.51
CA GLU A 759 -10.72 -10.13 -20.71
C GLU A 759 -10.95 -11.38 -21.57
N GLN A 760 -12.03 -11.40 -22.36
CA GLN A 760 -12.35 -12.52 -23.25
C GLN A 760 -11.23 -12.74 -24.27
N ARG A 761 -10.65 -11.67 -24.81
CA ARG A 761 -9.52 -11.74 -25.73
C ARG A 761 -8.30 -12.40 -25.08
N GLY A 762 -7.99 -12.05 -23.84
CA GLY A 762 -6.91 -12.69 -23.06
C GLY A 762 -7.17 -14.17 -22.82
N ALA A 763 -8.40 -14.54 -22.43
CA ALA A 763 -8.82 -15.92 -22.21
C ALA A 763 -8.74 -16.77 -23.48
N LEU A 764 -9.20 -16.23 -24.62
CA LEU A 764 -9.09 -16.87 -25.93
C LEU A 764 -7.63 -17.07 -26.32
N ARG A 765 -6.78 -16.06 -26.12
CA ARG A 765 -5.36 -16.19 -26.45
C ARG A 765 -4.67 -17.27 -25.63
N ARG A 766 -4.99 -17.36 -24.34
CA ARG A 766 -4.50 -18.44 -23.47
C ARG A 766 -4.88 -19.83 -24.01
N ALA A 767 -6.08 -19.99 -24.54
CA ALA A 767 -6.53 -21.24 -25.16
C ALA A 767 -5.78 -21.55 -26.47
N GLU A 768 -5.55 -20.54 -27.32
CA GLU A 768 -4.81 -20.67 -28.58
C GLU A 768 -3.33 -21.03 -28.39
N LEU A 769 -2.72 -20.54 -27.30
CA LEU A 769 -1.35 -20.90 -26.94
C LEU A 769 -1.24 -22.36 -26.45
N HIS A 770 -2.35 -23.11 -26.43
CA HIS A 770 -2.46 -24.48 -25.93
C HIS A 770 -1.91 -24.64 -24.51
N LEU A 771 -1.96 -23.57 -23.72
CA LEU A 771 -1.48 -23.61 -22.34
C LEU A 771 -2.40 -24.53 -21.52
N CYS A 772 -3.73 -24.40 -21.63
CA CYS A 772 -4.70 -25.16 -20.83
C CYS A 772 -5.90 -25.70 -21.63
N SER A 773 -6.53 -26.76 -21.10
CA SER A 773 -7.76 -27.36 -21.63
C SER A 773 -9.06 -26.65 -21.17
N ASP A 774 -9.03 -25.90 -20.07
CA ASP A 774 -10.20 -25.15 -19.54
C ASP A 774 -10.17 -23.69 -19.98
N THR A 775 -11.23 -23.28 -20.69
CA THR A 775 -11.30 -22.04 -21.49
C THR A 775 -12.35 -21.05 -21.00
N ARG A 776 -13.12 -21.36 -19.94
CA ARG A 776 -14.34 -20.59 -19.62
C ARG A 776 -14.12 -19.34 -18.76
N LEU A 777 -13.03 -19.27 -17.98
CA LEU A 777 -12.71 -18.13 -17.10
C LEU A 777 -11.19 -17.90 -16.99
N LEU A 778 -10.78 -16.64 -16.78
CA LEU A 778 -9.39 -16.31 -16.45
C LEU A 778 -9.08 -16.82 -15.02
N PRO A 779 -8.04 -17.65 -14.83
CA PRO A 779 -7.71 -18.18 -13.51
C PRO A 779 -7.20 -17.10 -12.57
N LEU A 780 -7.44 -17.19 -11.26
CA LEU A 780 -6.93 -16.19 -10.32
C LEU A 780 -5.39 -16.17 -10.22
N THR A 781 -4.75 -17.34 -10.24
CA THR A 781 -3.29 -17.46 -10.04
C THR A 781 -2.51 -17.50 -11.35
N LEU A 782 -1.28 -16.99 -11.32
CA LEU A 782 -0.38 -17.01 -12.47
C LEU A 782 -0.02 -18.44 -12.93
N ALA A 783 0.21 -19.36 -11.99
CA ALA A 783 0.48 -20.76 -12.30
C ALA A 783 -0.63 -21.37 -13.16
N LYS A 784 -1.90 -21.10 -12.84
CA LYS A 784 -3.04 -21.55 -13.64
C LYS A 784 -3.19 -20.75 -14.94
N LEU A 785 -2.80 -19.47 -14.97
CA LEU A 785 -2.78 -18.65 -16.19
C LEU A 785 -1.84 -19.26 -17.23
N LEU A 786 -0.65 -19.70 -16.79
CA LEU A 786 0.39 -20.30 -17.63
C LEU A 786 0.34 -21.83 -17.70
N CYS A 787 -0.56 -22.45 -16.94
CA CYS A 787 -0.83 -23.89 -16.95
C CYS A 787 0.36 -24.73 -16.48
N ASP A 788 1.04 -24.19 -15.48
CA ASP A 788 2.08 -24.88 -14.75
C ASP A 788 1.47 -25.70 -13.61
N ASP A 789 0.97 -26.88 -13.96
CA ASP A 789 0.48 -27.88 -12.99
C ASP A 789 1.63 -28.49 -12.15
N ASN A 790 2.90 -28.21 -12.49
CA ASN A 790 4.10 -28.70 -11.81
C ASN A 790 4.66 -27.74 -10.74
N SER A 791 3.99 -26.62 -10.45
CA SER A 791 4.34 -25.74 -9.32
C SER A 791 4.05 -26.35 -7.92
N TYR A 792 3.70 -27.64 -7.90
CA TYR A 792 3.73 -28.54 -6.74
C TYR A 792 4.99 -29.43 -6.78
N VAL A 793 6.16 -28.90 -6.42
CA VAL A 793 7.27 -29.70 -5.86
C VAL A 793 7.98 -28.89 -4.78
#